data_AF-A0A940AW40-F1
#
_entry.id   AF-A0A940AW40-F1
#
_cell.length_a   1.000
_cell.length_b   1.000
_cell.length_c   1.000
_cell.angle_alpha   90.00
_cell.angle_beta   90.00
_cell.angle_gamma   90.00
#
_symmetry.space_group_name_H-M   'P 1'
#
loop_
_entity.id
_entity.type
_entity.pdbx_description
1 polymer ?
#
loop_
_entity_poly.entity_id
_entity_poly.type
_entity_poly.pdbx_seq_one_letter_code
_entity_poly.pdbx_strand_id
1 'polypeptide(L)'
;SKNSLKFKISARKSAAGGGNTQIVQDTGSGGSWPVSTDRIVWAIGAIETLVNLDGSDYDSFLSESYEAIKNTLEADRKAVFDPDDGLYRGEQSFLDWREQTYPNWTATNTVHIGMSKTLSTNVLHYMAMHVAASMAVELGKTEEALSFAEQADNLKNAIISNFYLTDRKTFSSMKTTSLDSSAVDKRDLLGEALTILFGVADDAQSAEIIAEYPVTEAGPAVIFPQEPKTRIYHNRAIWPFVTSYALRAAAKAGNDKFYENAFMSLVRGAAFNLSNMENFEFTTLDAWHEDTWTDFQGREMSGPVVNSKRQLWSVAGFLSMVIDSIFGREQSLLKFSFSPKIPVNLRNTFFAGSSEIVLKNLKFKGKNFTLKILLPPKNGETRGFYVKKSLKIDGVSGILPDSLKEGSVIEMELRLSDESGEINLVDCNANPNKCWAPLPVTIPLDPYGVTLENDRLKVTFSASENAVSYNIYRDGVKVASNVQTTSWVDENSGDHAKKSYCYSVAALNSEGWESHHSDPICYWGPDFDRTTMKFWADSAFDQTPNASDHGRAHFADWGTPSSVLSVPNITPTKSGTYIVTVEYGSGRPIDTGITSCNKIVRITDENNNVVMEKMVFMPHLGADNWDRWGESSFVEVELESGKTYKAEISDAFNMSYFEHFVPYTAGIGGGDDVYNRANISTLKFLLKEIKN
;
A
#
# COMPACT_ATOMS: atom_id res chain seq x y z
N SER A 1 15.07 -16.92 -6.97
CA SER A 1 15.23 -18.39 -7.09
C SER A 1 14.20 -19.07 -6.20
N LYS A 2 13.87 -20.35 -6.43
CA LYS A 2 12.92 -21.13 -5.63
C LYS A 2 13.22 -21.06 -4.12
N ASN A 3 14.48 -21.27 -3.74
CA ASN A 3 14.89 -21.28 -2.33
C ASN A 3 14.71 -19.92 -1.64
N SER A 4 14.98 -18.80 -2.34
CA SER A 4 14.76 -17.46 -1.79
C SER A 4 13.28 -17.21 -1.48
N LEU A 5 12.37 -17.75 -2.30
CA LEU A 5 10.94 -17.61 -2.04
C LEU A 5 10.48 -18.53 -0.90
N LYS A 6 10.94 -19.78 -0.87
CA LYS A 6 10.65 -20.70 0.24
C LYS A 6 11.11 -20.16 1.61
N PHE A 7 12.12 -19.29 1.65
CA PHE A 7 12.55 -18.65 2.90
C PHE A 7 11.48 -17.73 3.51
N LYS A 8 10.59 -17.14 2.71
CA LYS A 8 9.57 -16.18 3.15
C LYS A 8 8.18 -16.81 3.35
N ILE A 9 8.09 -18.13 3.40
CA ILE A 9 6.88 -18.85 3.83
C ILE A 9 7.17 -19.66 5.09
N SER A 10 6.18 -19.81 5.96
CA SER A 10 6.39 -20.47 7.25
C SER A 10 5.10 -21.05 7.81
N ALA A 11 5.22 -22.23 8.41
CA ALA A 11 4.20 -22.76 9.30
C ALA A 11 4.17 -21.99 10.62
N ARG A 12 3.07 -22.11 11.34
CA ARG A 12 2.96 -21.62 12.71
C ARG A 12 3.85 -22.43 13.66
N LYS A 13 4.27 -21.79 14.75
CA LYS A 13 4.96 -22.42 15.87
C LYS A 13 4.15 -23.58 16.44
N SER A 14 4.82 -24.58 16.99
CA SER A 14 4.13 -25.69 17.69
C SER A 14 3.21 -25.18 18.82
N ALA A 15 3.64 -24.14 19.56
CA ALA A 15 2.82 -23.47 20.59
C ALA A 15 1.58 -22.74 20.04
N ALA A 16 1.54 -22.50 18.72
CA ALA A 16 0.44 -21.86 18.00
C ALA A 16 -0.36 -22.86 17.12
N GLY A 17 -0.22 -24.17 17.39
CA GLY A 17 -0.95 -25.24 16.73
C GLY A 17 -0.25 -25.88 15.52
N GLY A 18 0.90 -25.36 15.09
CA GLY A 18 1.63 -25.88 13.92
C GLY A 18 0.89 -25.67 12.58
N GLY A 19 1.55 -26.06 11.48
CA GLY A 19 0.96 -26.06 10.13
C GLY A 19 0.54 -24.67 9.63
N ASN A 20 -0.49 -24.64 8.75
CA ASN A 20 -1.04 -23.41 8.17
C ASN A 20 0.05 -22.49 7.58
N THR A 21 0.81 -23.02 6.63
CA THR A 21 1.92 -22.31 6.00
C THR A 21 1.42 -21.03 5.37
N GLN A 22 2.00 -19.89 5.72
CA GLN A 22 1.66 -18.57 5.18
C GLN A 22 2.90 -17.83 4.74
N ILE A 23 2.71 -16.80 3.93
CA ILE A 23 3.74 -15.82 3.63
C ILE A 23 3.95 -14.97 4.91
N VAL A 24 5.20 -14.71 5.28
CA VAL A 24 5.53 -13.90 6.47
C VAL A 24 5.79 -12.44 6.09
N GLN A 25 5.30 -11.51 6.92
CA GLN A 25 5.57 -10.07 6.77
C GLN A 25 6.90 -9.72 7.45
N ASP A 26 7.71 -8.87 6.83
CA ASP A 26 8.95 -8.37 7.45
C ASP A 26 8.66 -7.40 8.61
N THR A 27 9.69 -7.03 9.38
CA THR A 27 9.53 -5.96 10.38
C THR A 27 9.08 -4.66 9.73
N GLY A 28 8.27 -3.86 10.41
CA GLY A 28 7.81 -2.59 9.86
C GLY A 28 7.05 -1.74 10.86
N SER A 29 6.36 -0.72 10.35
CA SER A 29 5.54 0.22 11.12
C SER A 29 4.66 -0.49 12.16
N GLY A 30 4.71 -0.02 13.40
CA GLY A 30 3.84 -0.47 14.48
C GLY A 30 4.00 -1.93 14.90
N GLY A 31 5.10 -2.60 14.53
CA GLY A 31 5.33 -4.01 14.84
C GLY A 31 4.85 -4.97 13.74
N SER A 32 4.86 -4.52 12.47
CA SER A 32 4.54 -5.30 11.27
C SER A 32 3.03 -5.58 11.09
N TRP A 33 2.64 -6.78 10.66
CA TRP A 33 1.25 -7.11 10.34
C TRP A 33 0.32 -6.99 11.56
N PRO A 34 -0.88 -6.41 11.41
CA PRO A 34 -1.54 -6.02 10.15
C PRO A 34 -1.34 -4.57 9.73
N VAL A 35 -0.42 -3.81 10.34
CA VAL A 35 -0.14 -2.44 9.90
C VAL A 35 0.32 -2.44 8.44
N SER A 36 1.22 -3.36 8.10
CA SER A 36 1.61 -3.67 6.72
C SER A 36 1.06 -5.03 6.32
N THR A 37 0.45 -5.11 5.14
CA THR A 37 -0.16 -6.33 4.57
C THR A 37 0.35 -6.65 3.16
N ASP A 38 1.40 -5.97 2.74
CA ASP A 38 1.95 -6.03 1.38
C ASP A 38 2.84 -7.27 1.13
N ARG A 39 3.11 -8.12 2.15
CA ARG A 39 3.79 -9.42 1.98
C ARG A 39 3.22 -10.27 0.85
N ILE A 40 1.96 -10.05 0.49
CA ILE A 40 1.28 -10.74 -0.59
C ILE A 40 1.96 -10.51 -1.97
N VAL A 41 2.82 -9.48 -2.10
CA VAL A 41 3.73 -9.27 -3.24
C VAL A 41 4.56 -10.52 -3.58
N TRP A 42 4.83 -11.37 -2.58
CA TRP A 42 5.50 -12.65 -2.76
C TRP A 42 4.86 -13.51 -3.85
N ALA A 43 3.54 -13.44 -4.04
CA ALA A 43 2.81 -14.17 -5.07
C ALA A 43 3.32 -13.84 -6.50
N ILE A 44 3.73 -12.59 -6.75
CA ILE A 44 4.33 -12.16 -8.02
C ILE A 44 5.68 -12.85 -8.21
N GLY A 45 6.54 -12.86 -7.19
CA GLY A 45 7.81 -13.57 -7.26
C GLY A 45 7.64 -15.08 -7.47
N ALA A 46 6.63 -15.67 -6.82
CA ALA A 46 6.30 -17.10 -6.92
C ALA A 46 5.88 -17.51 -8.32
N ILE A 47 4.94 -16.79 -8.94
CA ILE A 47 4.51 -17.12 -10.30
C ILE A 47 5.65 -16.95 -11.32
N GLU A 48 6.44 -15.89 -11.20
CA GLU A 48 7.61 -15.63 -12.06
C GLU A 48 8.68 -16.73 -11.91
N THR A 49 8.88 -17.25 -10.71
CA THR A 49 9.78 -18.38 -10.47
C THR A 49 9.19 -19.69 -11.01
N LEU A 50 7.92 -19.96 -10.76
CA LEU A 50 7.25 -21.20 -11.14
C LEU A 50 7.28 -21.43 -12.65
N VAL A 51 7.06 -20.37 -13.45
CA VAL A 51 7.10 -20.42 -14.92
C VAL A 51 8.46 -20.90 -15.46
N ASN A 52 9.53 -20.75 -14.69
CA ASN A 52 10.89 -21.16 -15.05
C ASN A 52 11.27 -22.57 -14.56
N LEU A 53 10.40 -23.24 -13.80
CA LEU A 53 10.61 -24.60 -13.29
C LEU A 53 9.98 -25.66 -14.19
N ASP A 54 10.45 -26.90 -14.04
CA ASP A 54 9.95 -28.11 -14.70
C ASP A 54 10.04 -29.34 -13.79
N GLY A 55 9.39 -30.44 -14.20
CA GLY A 55 9.40 -31.71 -13.47
C GLY A 55 8.96 -31.61 -12.01
N SER A 56 9.60 -32.40 -11.14
CA SER A 56 9.27 -32.43 -9.70
C SER A 56 9.48 -31.09 -8.98
N ASP A 57 10.36 -30.24 -9.52
CA ASP A 57 10.61 -28.91 -8.98
C ASP A 57 9.44 -27.97 -9.22
N TYR A 58 8.77 -28.10 -10.38
CA TYR A 58 7.51 -27.41 -10.68
C TYR A 58 6.40 -27.90 -9.75
N ASP A 59 6.17 -29.22 -9.69
CA ASP A 59 5.04 -29.80 -8.95
C ASP A 59 5.09 -29.48 -7.44
N SER A 60 6.27 -29.61 -6.84
CA SER A 60 6.48 -29.30 -5.42
C SER A 60 6.33 -27.80 -5.13
N PHE A 61 6.91 -26.95 -5.98
CA PHE A 61 6.84 -25.50 -5.77
C PHE A 61 5.44 -24.94 -6.02
N LEU A 62 4.70 -25.46 -7.02
CA LEU A 62 3.30 -25.11 -7.26
C LEU A 62 2.44 -25.41 -6.03
N SER A 63 2.55 -26.62 -5.48
CA SER A 63 1.76 -27.05 -4.33
C SER A 63 2.05 -26.21 -3.08
N GLU A 64 3.33 -26.01 -2.75
CA GLU A 64 3.75 -25.21 -1.59
C GLU A 64 3.37 -23.72 -1.73
N SER A 65 3.56 -23.15 -2.93
CA SER A 65 3.23 -21.74 -3.17
C SER A 65 1.73 -21.49 -3.13
N TYR A 66 0.94 -22.41 -3.70
CA TYR A 66 -0.52 -22.34 -3.63
C TYR A 66 -1.02 -22.36 -2.18
N GLU A 67 -0.52 -23.30 -1.37
CA GLU A 67 -0.88 -23.38 0.05
C GLU A 67 -0.55 -22.08 0.79
N ALA A 68 0.67 -21.56 0.62
CA ALA A 68 1.09 -20.33 1.28
C ALA A 68 0.26 -19.11 0.87
N ILE A 69 -0.01 -18.92 -0.43
CA ILE A 69 -0.81 -17.80 -0.93
C ILE A 69 -2.25 -17.92 -0.43
N LYS A 70 -2.86 -19.11 -0.56
CA LYS A 70 -4.23 -19.36 -0.13
C LYS A 70 -4.43 -19.03 1.35
N ASN A 71 -3.61 -19.62 2.21
CA ASN A 71 -3.73 -19.46 3.65
C ASN A 71 -3.51 -17.98 4.07
N THR A 72 -2.63 -17.26 3.35
CA THR A 72 -2.40 -15.83 3.58
C THR A 72 -3.63 -15.00 3.19
N LEU A 73 -4.19 -15.22 1.99
CA LEU A 73 -5.39 -14.52 1.52
C LEU A 73 -6.59 -14.77 2.43
N GLU A 74 -6.80 -16.00 2.90
CA GLU A 74 -7.88 -16.34 3.82
C GLU A 74 -7.69 -15.70 5.21
N ALA A 75 -6.45 -15.58 5.68
CA ALA A 75 -6.15 -14.89 6.93
C ALA A 75 -6.37 -13.37 6.81
N ASP A 76 -5.90 -12.75 5.72
CA ASP A 76 -6.07 -11.32 5.47
C ASP A 76 -7.54 -10.96 5.19
N ARG A 77 -8.32 -11.85 4.54
CA ARG A 77 -9.77 -11.67 4.37
C ARG A 77 -10.52 -11.56 5.70
N LYS A 78 -10.03 -12.20 6.76
CA LYS A 78 -10.64 -12.13 8.10
C LYS A 78 -10.15 -10.94 8.92
N ALA A 79 -8.90 -10.54 8.72
CA ALA A 79 -8.23 -9.56 9.56
C ALA A 79 -8.34 -8.12 9.03
N VAL A 80 -8.18 -7.93 7.72
CA VAL A 80 -7.95 -6.60 7.12
C VAL A 80 -8.85 -6.27 5.94
N PHE A 81 -9.69 -7.20 5.48
CA PHE A 81 -10.73 -6.90 4.49
C PHE A 81 -11.86 -6.08 5.12
N ASP A 82 -12.23 -5.01 4.43
CA ASP A 82 -13.32 -4.14 4.81
C ASP A 82 -14.52 -4.35 3.87
N PRO A 83 -15.64 -4.93 4.36
CA PRO A 83 -16.81 -5.18 3.52
C PRO A 83 -17.54 -3.91 3.10
N ASP A 84 -17.31 -2.77 3.75
CA ASP A 84 -18.06 -1.53 3.48
C ASP A 84 -17.67 -0.90 2.14
N ASP A 85 -16.39 -1.06 1.73
CA ASP A 85 -15.91 -0.60 0.43
C ASP A 85 -15.20 -1.67 -0.41
N GLY A 86 -15.10 -2.90 0.10
CA GLY A 86 -14.53 -4.04 -0.62
C GLY A 86 -13.01 -4.02 -0.74
N LEU A 87 -12.31 -3.21 0.06
CA LEU A 87 -10.86 -3.05 0.03
C LEU A 87 -10.16 -3.73 1.22
N TYR A 88 -8.85 -3.90 1.10
CA TYR A 88 -7.96 -4.40 2.14
C TYR A 88 -7.22 -3.22 2.79
N ARG A 89 -7.13 -3.27 4.12
CA ARG A 89 -6.36 -2.32 4.92
C ARG A 89 -4.88 -2.68 4.93
N GLY A 90 -4.04 -1.68 5.12
CA GLY A 90 -2.60 -1.81 5.30
C GLY A 90 -1.79 -0.72 4.61
N GLU A 91 -0.55 -0.61 5.06
CA GLU A 91 0.46 0.34 4.58
C GLU A 91 0.70 0.25 3.07
N GLN A 92 1.16 1.35 2.46
CA GLN A 92 1.58 1.34 1.06
C GLN A 92 2.78 0.40 0.88
N SER A 93 2.74 -0.46 -0.14
CA SER A 93 3.88 -1.34 -0.42
C SER A 93 5.12 -0.53 -0.78
N PHE A 94 6.28 -0.94 -0.24
CA PHE A 94 7.61 -0.30 -0.25
C PHE A 94 7.69 1.16 0.26
N LEU A 95 6.60 1.92 0.22
CA LEU A 95 6.48 3.31 0.68
C LEU A 95 6.19 3.35 2.19
N ASP A 96 6.89 2.53 2.97
CA ASP A 96 6.67 2.24 4.39
C ASP A 96 7.29 3.26 5.37
N TRP A 97 7.87 4.34 4.84
CA TRP A 97 8.34 5.45 5.67
C TRP A 97 7.22 6.43 5.96
N ARG A 98 6.48 6.12 7.02
CA ARG A 98 5.39 6.92 7.61
C ARG A 98 5.64 8.43 7.72
N GLU A 99 6.89 8.87 7.87
CA GLU A 99 7.22 10.30 7.95
C GLU A 99 7.23 11.01 6.58
N GLN A 100 7.19 10.25 5.47
CA GLN A 100 7.40 10.77 4.13
C GLN A 100 6.23 10.57 3.16
N THR A 101 5.49 9.48 3.32
CA THR A 101 4.45 9.04 2.37
C THR A 101 3.04 9.16 2.96
N TYR A 102 2.96 9.33 4.28
CA TYR A 102 1.74 9.53 5.04
C TYR A 102 1.68 10.94 5.63
N PRO A 103 0.49 11.42 6.01
CA PRO A 103 0.37 12.68 6.74
C PRO A 103 1.18 12.64 8.04
N ASN A 104 1.87 13.74 8.37
CA ASN A 104 2.77 13.80 9.54
C ASN A 104 2.12 13.38 10.88
N TRP A 105 0.81 13.57 11.03
CA TRP A 105 0.08 13.19 12.25
C TRP A 105 -0.02 11.66 12.47
N THR A 106 0.17 10.84 11.42
CA THR A 106 0.21 9.38 11.56
C THR A 106 1.60 8.85 11.91
N ALA A 107 2.66 9.67 11.80
CA ALA A 107 4.05 9.23 11.95
C ALA A 107 4.34 8.60 13.33
N THR A 108 3.63 9.05 14.37
CA THR A 108 3.68 8.46 15.71
C THR A 108 2.41 7.70 16.08
N ASN A 109 1.44 7.56 15.17
CA ASN A 109 0.15 6.93 15.42
C ASN A 109 -0.18 5.90 14.31
N THR A 110 0.56 4.81 14.31
CA THR A 110 0.56 3.77 13.27
C THR A 110 -0.74 2.98 13.17
N VAL A 111 -1.66 3.10 14.14
CA VAL A 111 -3.00 2.51 14.02
C VAL A 111 -3.76 3.09 12.83
N HIS A 112 -3.56 4.38 12.52
CA HIS A 112 -4.19 4.97 11.33
C HIS A 112 -3.54 4.49 10.03
N ILE A 113 -2.24 4.19 10.04
CA ILE A 113 -1.59 3.52 8.91
C ILE A 113 -2.18 2.12 8.71
N GLY A 114 -2.36 1.35 9.78
CA GLY A 114 -3.02 0.05 9.70
C GLY A 114 -4.50 0.12 9.32
N MET A 115 -5.19 1.25 9.57
CA MET A 115 -6.55 1.50 9.09
C MET A 115 -6.61 2.04 7.66
N SER A 116 -5.49 2.51 7.12
CA SER A 116 -5.42 3.03 5.75
C SER A 116 -5.67 1.92 4.74
N LYS A 117 -6.13 2.30 3.56
CA LYS A 117 -6.32 1.41 2.40
C LYS A 117 -5.55 2.02 1.25
N THR A 118 -4.62 1.27 0.68
CA THR A 118 -3.65 1.82 -0.28
C THR A 118 -3.73 1.13 -1.63
N LEU A 119 -3.48 1.88 -2.70
CA LEU A 119 -3.60 1.40 -4.07
C LEU A 119 -2.67 0.22 -4.32
N SER A 120 -1.37 0.42 -4.09
CA SER A 120 -0.36 -0.61 -4.34
C SER A 120 -0.67 -1.92 -3.61
N THR A 121 -1.01 -1.87 -2.32
CA THR A 121 -1.33 -3.06 -1.51
C THR A 121 -2.63 -3.74 -1.96
N ASN A 122 -3.66 -2.99 -2.37
CA ASN A 122 -4.88 -3.59 -2.90
C ASN A 122 -4.68 -4.23 -4.29
N VAL A 123 -3.88 -3.61 -5.16
CA VAL A 123 -3.50 -4.23 -6.44
C VAL A 123 -2.68 -5.50 -6.22
N LEU A 124 -1.83 -5.55 -5.20
CA LEU A 124 -1.09 -6.76 -4.82
C LEU A 124 -2.02 -7.88 -4.31
N HIS A 125 -3.06 -7.55 -3.52
CA HIS A 125 -4.07 -8.53 -3.11
C HIS A 125 -4.86 -9.07 -4.30
N TYR A 126 -5.30 -8.19 -5.21
CA TYR A 126 -5.92 -8.55 -6.48
C TYR A 126 -5.04 -9.53 -7.27
N MET A 127 -3.76 -9.22 -7.38
CA MET A 127 -2.81 -10.06 -8.08
C MET A 127 -2.60 -11.42 -7.44
N ALA A 128 -2.51 -11.47 -6.12
CA ALA A 128 -2.37 -12.72 -5.41
C ALA A 128 -3.61 -13.62 -5.55
N MET A 129 -4.81 -13.05 -5.59
CA MET A 129 -6.03 -13.80 -5.89
C MET A 129 -6.00 -14.38 -7.31
N HIS A 130 -5.56 -13.62 -8.30
CA HIS A 130 -5.38 -14.13 -9.66
C HIS A 130 -4.34 -15.25 -9.75
N VAL A 131 -3.22 -15.12 -9.03
CA VAL A 131 -2.19 -16.16 -8.95
C VAL A 131 -2.76 -17.41 -8.26
N ALA A 132 -3.48 -17.25 -7.14
CA ALA A 132 -4.13 -18.35 -6.44
C ALA A 132 -5.14 -19.07 -7.35
N ALA A 133 -5.99 -18.33 -8.06
CA ALA A 133 -6.95 -18.89 -9.01
C ALA A 133 -6.24 -19.70 -10.12
N SER A 134 -5.17 -19.15 -10.69
CA SER A 134 -4.41 -19.82 -11.75
C SER A 134 -3.71 -21.08 -11.25
N MET A 135 -3.09 -21.04 -10.07
CA MET A 135 -2.48 -22.21 -9.45
C MET A 135 -3.51 -23.27 -9.06
N ALA A 136 -4.69 -22.85 -8.60
CA ALA A 136 -5.80 -23.76 -8.30
C ALA A 136 -6.27 -24.53 -9.54
N VAL A 137 -6.33 -23.87 -10.71
CA VAL A 137 -6.62 -24.54 -11.99
C VAL A 137 -5.59 -25.63 -12.29
N GLU A 138 -4.29 -25.31 -12.21
CA GLU A 138 -3.20 -26.28 -12.43
C GLU A 138 -3.26 -27.47 -11.47
N LEU A 139 -3.76 -27.25 -10.25
CA LEU A 139 -3.94 -28.29 -9.22
C LEU A 139 -5.30 -29.02 -9.30
N GLY A 140 -6.17 -28.70 -10.26
CA GLY A 140 -7.50 -29.30 -10.40
C GLY A 140 -8.52 -28.86 -9.33
N LYS A 141 -8.27 -27.76 -8.62
CA LYS A 141 -9.10 -27.22 -7.53
C LYS A 141 -10.11 -26.21 -8.05
N THR A 142 -11.07 -26.69 -8.84
CA THR A 142 -12.01 -25.84 -9.60
C THR A 142 -12.82 -24.87 -8.74
N GLU A 143 -13.35 -25.31 -7.59
CA GLU A 143 -14.14 -24.44 -6.70
C GLU A 143 -13.30 -23.32 -6.08
N GLU A 144 -12.09 -23.64 -5.61
CA GLU A 144 -11.15 -22.64 -5.08
C GLU A 144 -10.72 -21.66 -6.19
N ALA A 145 -10.51 -22.15 -7.41
CA ALA A 145 -10.17 -21.30 -8.56
C ALA A 145 -11.28 -20.28 -8.88
N LEU A 146 -12.54 -20.72 -8.91
CA LEU A 146 -13.69 -19.85 -9.16
C LEU A 146 -13.88 -18.83 -8.04
N SER A 147 -13.73 -19.25 -6.78
CA SER A 147 -13.83 -18.36 -5.62
C SER A 147 -12.78 -17.25 -5.64
N PHE A 148 -11.51 -17.59 -5.93
CA PHE A 148 -10.46 -16.58 -6.01
C PHE A 148 -10.61 -15.66 -7.22
N ALA A 149 -11.08 -16.17 -8.36
CA ALA A 149 -11.39 -15.34 -9.53
C ALA A 149 -12.50 -14.33 -9.23
N GLU A 150 -13.60 -14.76 -8.60
CA GLU A 150 -14.70 -13.88 -8.19
C GLU A 150 -14.23 -12.82 -7.18
N GLN A 151 -13.42 -13.20 -6.20
CA GLN A 151 -12.84 -12.25 -5.25
C GLN A 151 -11.93 -11.23 -5.93
N ALA A 152 -11.13 -11.65 -6.91
CA ALA A 152 -10.28 -10.75 -7.69
C ALA A 152 -11.12 -9.75 -8.51
N ASP A 153 -12.17 -10.21 -9.19
CA ASP A 153 -13.07 -9.34 -9.97
C ASP A 153 -13.77 -8.30 -9.08
N ASN A 154 -14.25 -8.74 -7.92
CA ASN A 154 -14.85 -7.84 -6.93
C ASN A 154 -13.84 -6.79 -6.42
N LEU A 155 -12.62 -7.21 -6.10
CA LEU A 155 -11.57 -6.29 -5.63
C LEU A 155 -11.14 -5.32 -6.73
N LYS A 156 -11.03 -5.77 -7.99
CA LYS A 156 -10.77 -4.88 -9.14
C LYS A 156 -11.81 -3.75 -9.22
N ASN A 157 -13.10 -4.10 -9.13
CA ASN A 157 -14.18 -3.11 -9.17
C ASN A 157 -14.12 -2.16 -7.97
N ALA A 158 -13.81 -2.68 -6.77
CA ALA A 158 -13.62 -1.87 -5.57
C ALA A 158 -12.45 -0.89 -5.72
N ILE A 159 -11.30 -1.33 -6.27
CA ILE A 159 -10.13 -0.47 -6.53
C ILE A 159 -10.51 0.67 -7.47
N ILE A 160 -11.15 0.38 -8.60
CA ILE A 160 -11.57 1.39 -9.57
C ILE A 160 -12.52 2.40 -8.93
N SER A 161 -13.55 1.91 -8.24
CA SER A 161 -14.61 2.77 -7.67
C SER A 161 -14.13 3.66 -6.54
N ASN A 162 -13.09 3.23 -5.80
CA ASN A 162 -12.61 3.95 -4.62
C ASN A 162 -11.36 4.80 -4.86
N PHE A 163 -10.51 4.44 -5.81
CA PHE A 163 -9.22 5.12 -6.01
C PHE A 163 -9.15 5.92 -7.31
N TYR A 164 -9.90 5.62 -8.36
CA TYR A 164 -9.73 6.35 -9.64
C TYR A 164 -10.24 7.80 -9.52
N LEU A 165 -9.34 8.76 -9.65
CA LEU A 165 -9.61 10.20 -9.58
C LEU A 165 -9.93 10.72 -10.99
N THR A 166 -11.22 10.80 -11.34
CA THR A 166 -11.65 11.18 -12.69
C THR A 166 -11.07 12.52 -13.17
N ASP A 167 -10.99 13.52 -12.30
CA ASP A 167 -10.44 14.84 -12.64
C ASP A 167 -8.92 14.81 -12.89
N ARG A 168 -8.21 13.85 -12.31
CA ARG A 168 -6.76 13.64 -12.48
C ARG A 168 -6.44 12.60 -13.55
N LYS A 169 -7.41 11.76 -13.92
CA LYS A 169 -7.27 10.57 -14.77
C LYS A 169 -6.14 9.62 -14.30
N THR A 170 -5.96 9.56 -13.00
CA THR A 170 -4.98 8.71 -12.31
C THR A 170 -5.65 8.09 -11.09
N PHE A 171 -5.02 7.13 -10.45
CA PHE A 171 -5.49 6.57 -9.19
C PHE A 171 -4.91 7.31 -7.98
N SER A 172 -5.74 7.54 -6.97
CA SER A 172 -5.30 7.94 -5.64
C SER A 172 -4.43 6.84 -5.02
N SER A 173 -3.38 7.22 -4.31
CA SER A 173 -2.49 6.28 -3.62
C SER A 173 -3.13 5.68 -2.36
N MET A 174 -4.06 6.38 -1.71
CA MET A 174 -4.62 5.92 -0.44
C MET A 174 -5.97 6.55 -0.03
N LYS A 175 -6.65 5.84 0.87
CA LYS A 175 -7.64 6.34 1.81
C LYS A 175 -7.01 6.24 3.19
N THR A 176 -6.79 7.35 3.87
CA THR A 176 -5.84 7.41 5.00
C THR A 176 -6.34 6.71 6.27
N THR A 177 -7.63 6.80 6.61
CA THR A 177 -8.13 6.25 7.88
C THR A 177 -9.65 5.99 7.83
N SER A 178 -10.20 5.24 8.78
CA SER A 178 -11.64 4.95 8.81
C SER A 178 -12.51 6.15 9.19
N LEU A 179 -11.96 7.16 9.88
CA LEU A 179 -12.70 8.39 10.24
C LEU A 179 -12.79 9.39 9.07
N ASP A 180 -11.95 9.23 8.06
CA ASP A 180 -11.96 9.96 6.81
C ASP A 180 -11.63 8.98 5.68
N SER A 181 -12.69 8.37 5.16
CA SER A 181 -12.62 7.38 4.08
C SER A 181 -12.60 8.02 2.70
N SER A 182 -12.16 9.28 2.56
CA SER A 182 -11.94 9.89 1.26
C SER A 182 -10.62 9.42 0.64
N ALA A 183 -10.57 9.34 -0.68
CA ALA A 183 -9.34 9.14 -1.42
C ALA A 183 -8.57 10.47 -1.48
N VAL A 184 -7.28 10.46 -1.15
CA VAL A 184 -6.44 11.68 -1.18
C VAL A 184 -5.95 11.96 -2.60
N ASP A 185 -5.71 13.23 -2.94
CA ASP A 185 -5.09 13.60 -4.23
C ASP A 185 -3.55 13.44 -4.21
N LYS A 186 -3.12 12.21 -3.93
CA LYS A 186 -1.72 11.76 -3.97
C LYS A 186 -1.65 10.53 -4.87
N ARG A 187 -0.52 10.33 -5.53
CA ARG A 187 -0.31 9.22 -6.46
C ARG A 187 0.97 8.50 -6.13
N ASP A 188 0.97 7.18 -6.29
CA ASP A 188 2.15 6.34 -6.16
C ASP A 188 2.44 5.63 -7.49
N LEU A 189 3.64 5.84 -8.03
CA LEU A 189 3.99 5.40 -9.38
C LEU A 189 3.94 3.87 -9.54
N LEU A 190 4.30 3.14 -8.49
CA LEU A 190 4.29 1.69 -8.52
C LEU A 190 2.86 1.16 -8.66
N GLY A 191 1.93 1.61 -7.83
CA GLY A 191 0.52 1.24 -7.86
C GLY A 191 -0.10 1.55 -9.22
N GLU A 192 0.13 2.75 -9.76
CA GLU A 192 -0.28 3.13 -11.12
C GLU A 192 0.24 2.14 -12.16
N ALA A 193 1.54 1.85 -12.16
CA ALA A 193 2.13 0.90 -13.10
C ALA A 193 1.56 -0.52 -12.93
N LEU A 194 1.30 -0.96 -11.69
CA LEU A 194 0.72 -2.28 -11.40
C LEU A 194 -0.73 -2.37 -11.90
N THR A 195 -1.54 -1.30 -11.79
CA THR A 195 -2.92 -1.31 -12.32
C THR A 195 -2.94 -1.59 -13.83
N ILE A 196 -2.00 -0.98 -14.56
CA ILE A 196 -1.84 -1.16 -16.01
C ILE A 196 -1.33 -2.57 -16.31
N LEU A 197 -0.22 -2.96 -15.69
CA LEU A 197 0.45 -4.23 -16.00
C LEU A 197 -0.46 -5.43 -15.75
N PHE A 198 -1.29 -5.35 -14.71
CA PHE A 198 -2.16 -6.43 -14.29
C PHE A 198 -3.63 -6.27 -14.69
N GLY A 199 -3.96 -5.24 -15.46
CA GLY A 199 -5.28 -5.11 -16.08
C GLY A 199 -6.39 -4.73 -15.11
N VAL A 200 -6.05 -4.04 -14.02
CA VAL A 200 -7.04 -3.31 -13.22
C VAL A 200 -7.54 -2.11 -14.02
N ALA A 201 -6.60 -1.30 -14.55
CA ALA A 201 -6.92 -0.25 -15.52
C ALA A 201 -7.23 -0.87 -16.89
N ASP A 202 -8.26 -0.38 -17.56
CA ASP A 202 -8.51 -0.71 -18.97
C ASP A 202 -7.53 0.02 -19.91
N ASP A 203 -7.64 -0.22 -21.22
CA ASP A 203 -6.71 0.37 -22.20
C ASP A 203 -6.80 1.90 -22.25
N ALA A 204 -7.99 2.48 -22.06
CA ALA A 204 -8.19 3.92 -22.08
C ALA A 204 -7.59 4.57 -20.82
N GLN A 205 -7.92 4.02 -19.65
CA GLN A 205 -7.33 4.43 -18.38
C GLN A 205 -5.81 4.28 -18.40
N SER A 206 -5.29 3.18 -18.98
CA SER A 206 -3.84 2.95 -19.09
C SER A 206 -3.13 4.05 -19.89
N ALA A 207 -3.73 4.48 -21.01
CA ALA A 207 -3.19 5.57 -21.81
C ALA A 207 -3.23 6.91 -21.06
N GLU A 208 -4.33 7.18 -20.35
CA GLU A 208 -4.49 8.40 -19.55
C GLU A 208 -3.49 8.46 -18.38
N ILE A 209 -3.40 7.40 -17.57
CA ILE A 209 -2.50 7.33 -16.42
C ILE A 209 -1.06 7.67 -16.82
N ILE A 210 -0.56 7.05 -17.89
CA ILE A 210 0.82 7.26 -18.35
C ILE A 210 1.00 8.68 -18.93
N ALA A 211 0.00 9.23 -19.62
CA ALA A 211 0.09 10.57 -20.19
C ALA A 211 0.03 11.66 -19.12
N GLU A 212 -0.74 11.45 -18.05
CA GLU A 212 -1.06 12.46 -17.04
C GLU A 212 -0.16 12.40 -15.80
N TYR A 213 0.48 11.24 -15.51
CA TYR A 213 1.42 11.13 -14.40
C TYR A 213 2.59 12.11 -14.57
N PRO A 214 2.80 13.07 -13.65
CA PRO A 214 3.83 14.07 -13.81
C PRO A 214 5.25 13.50 -13.78
N VAL A 215 6.09 13.93 -14.72
CA VAL A 215 7.50 13.51 -14.82
C VAL A 215 8.43 14.70 -14.97
N THR A 216 9.67 14.57 -14.54
CA THR A 216 10.73 15.56 -14.81
C THR A 216 11.61 15.08 -15.96
N GLU A 217 12.57 15.90 -16.40
CA GLU A 217 13.60 15.46 -17.36
C GLU A 217 14.50 14.33 -16.81
N ALA A 218 14.64 14.26 -15.48
CA ALA A 218 15.38 13.23 -14.77
C ALA A 218 14.61 11.90 -14.72
N GLY A 219 13.28 11.94 -14.63
CA GLY A 219 12.42 10.77 -14.65
C GLY A 219 11.14 10.92 -13.84
N PRO A 220 10.36 9.84 -13.69
CA PRO A 220 9.14 9.83 -12.90
C PRO A 220 9.46 9.61 -11.41
N ALA A 221 9.02 10.52 -10.54
CA ALA A 221 9.14 10.35 -9.09
C ALA A 221 8.23 9.22 -8.59
N VAL A 222 8.56 8.60 -7.46
CA VAL A 222 7.78 7.47 -6.92
C VAL A 222 6.46 7.89 -6.28
N ILE A 223 6.37 9.15 -5.82
CA ILE A 223 5.13 9.77 -5.35
C ILE A 223 4.95 11.12 -6.03
N PHE A 224 3.69 11.56 -6.16
CA PHE A 224 3.38 12.90 -6.65
C PHE A 224 2.04 13.43 -6.08
N PRO A 225 1.91 14.75 -5.78
CA PRO A 225 2.99 15.76 -5.69
C PRO A 225 4.00 15.44 -4.58
N GLN A 226 5.11 16.18 -4.53
CA GLN A 226 6.09 16.09 -3.45
C GLN A 226 5.58 16.78 -2.18
N GLU A 227 5.93 16.22 -1.02
CA GLU A 227 5.56 16.77 0.27
C GLU A 227 6.59 17.81 0.75
N PRO A 228 6.18 19.06 1.07
CA PRO A 228 7.07 20.06 1.63
C PRO A 228 7.53 19.67 3.05
N LYS A 229 8.72 20.14 3.46
CA LYS A 229 9.33 19.86 4.79
C LYS A 229 9.49 18.36 5.09
N THR A 230 9.79 17.58 4.05
CA THR A 230 10.01 16.14 4.12
C THR A 230 11.33 15.77 3.47
N ARG A 231 12.17 15.02 4.20
CA ARG A 231 13.51 14.59 3.76
C ARG A 231 13.46 13.72 2.49
N ILE A 232 14.57 13.68 1.75
CA ILE A 232 14.69 12.87 0.53
C ILE A 232 14.85 11.39 0.92
N TYR A 233 13.94 10.52 0.46
CA TYR A 233 14.12 9.04 0.41
C TYR A 233 13.00 8.36 -0.40
N HIS A 234 11.75 8.43 0.07
CA HIS A 234 10.54 8.15 -0.69
C HIS A 234 10.00 9.43 -1.30
N ASN A 235 9.96 10.51 -0.53
CA ASN A 235 9.70 11.84 -1.07
C ASN A 235 10.90 12.31 -1.91
N ARG A 236 10.62 13.04 -2.99
CA ARG A 236 11.59 13.57 -3.97
C ARG A 236 12.47 12.51 -4.62
N ALA A 237 11.97 11.28 -4.78
CA ALA A 237 12.81 10.17 -5.18
C ALA A 237 12.40 9.54 -6.50
N ILE A 238 13.40 9.20 -7.32
CA ILE A 238 13.32 8.22 -8.40
C ILE A 238 13.91 6.92 -7.88
N TRP A 239 13.11 5.85 -7.87
CA TRP A 239 13.59 4.50 -7.56
C TRP A 239 13.68 3.69 -8.86
N PRO A 240 14.86 3.14 -9.22
CA PRO A 240 15.05 2.47 -10.50
C PRO A 240 14.11 1.27 -10.71
N PHE A 241 13.82 0.50 -9.66
CA PHE A 241 12.91 -0.63 -9.80
C PHE A 241 11.48 -0.17 -10.14
N VAL A 242 10.98 0.88 -9.48
CA VAL A 242 9.65 1.48 -9.77
C VAL A 242 9.62 2.06 -11.19
N THR A 243 10.68 2.79 -11.56
CA THR A 243 10.83 3.34 -12.92
C THR A 243 10.80 2.24 -13.97
N SER A 244 11.37 1.07 -13.69
CA SER A 244 11.29 -0.08 -14.59
C SER A 244 9.87 -0.67 -14.70
N TYR A 245 9.06 -0.66 -13.63
CA TYR A 245 7.65 -1.04 -13.72
C TYR A 245 6.86 -0.03 -14.57
N ALA A 246 7.08 1.27 -14.33
CA ALA A 246 6.46 2.35 -15.11
C ALA A 246 6.85 2.29 -16.60
N LEU A 247 8.11 1.96 -16.91
CA LEU A 247 8.58 1.72 -18.28
C LEU A 247 7.80 0.59 -18.97
N ARG A 248 7.59 -0.53 -18.28
CA ARG A 248 6.81 -1.65 -18.81
C ARG A 248 5.34 -1.27 -18.98
N ALA A 249 4.78 -0.48 -18.07
CA ALA A 249 3.42 0.04 -18.16
C ALA A 249 3.26 0.97 -19.38
N ALA A 250 4.22 1.87 -19.61
CA ALA A 250 4.26 2.73 -20.80
C ALA A 250 4.37 1.93 -22.10
N ALA A 251 5.18 0.87 -22.12
CA ALA A 251 5.24 -0.06 -23.25
C ALA A 251 3.87 -0.71 -23.50
N LYS A 252 3.19 -1.18 -22.45
CA LYS A 252 1.85 -1.78 -22.55
C LYS A 252 0.81 -0.78 -23.06
N ALA A 253 0.83 0.46 -22.56
CA ALA A 253 -0.07 1.55 -22.95
C ALA A 253 0.26 2.16 -24.34
N GLY A 254 1.39 1.80 -24.96
CA GLY A 254 1.78 2.35 -26.26
C GLY A 254 2.28 3.80 -26.21
N ASN A 255 2.87 4.23 -25.08
CA ASN A 255 3.41 5.58 -24.92
C ASN A 255 4.94 5.60 -25.08
N ASP A 256 5.40 6.01 -26.26
CA ASP A 256 6.82 6.09 -26.62
C ASP A 256 7.58 7.17 -25.84
N LYS A 257 6.94 8.31 -25.56
CA LYS A 257 7.57 9.43 -24.84
C LYS A 257 7.81 9.12 -23.37
N PHE A 258 6.85 8.50 -22.68
CA PHE A 258 7.07 8.05 -21.31
C PHE A 258 8.12 6.93 -21.28
N TYR A 259 8.05 5.99 -22.23
CA TYR A 259 9.05 4.93 -22.34
C TYR A 259 10.46 5.53 -22.46
N GLU A 260 10.65 6.49 -23.36
CA GLU A 260 11.93 7.19 -23.56
C GLU A 260 12.42 7.87 -22.28
N ASN A 261 11.53 8.60 -21.58
CA ASN A 261 11.87 9.29 -20.34
C ASN A 261 12.32 8.30 -19.25
N ALA A 262 11.53 7.27 -18.97
CA ALA A 262 11.83 6.26 -17.96
C ALA A 262 13.09 5.43 -18.32
N PHE A 263 13.26 5.07 -19.60
CA PHE A 263 14.46 4.38 -20.08
C PHE A 263 15.72 5.23 -19.86
N MET A 264 15.67 6.50 -20.25
CA MET A 264 16.81 7.40 -20.08
C MET A 264 17.06 7.75 -18.61
N SER A 265 16.04 7.78 -17.76
CA SER A 265 16.18 7.91 -16.31
C SER A 265 17.04 6.78 -15.72
N LEU A 266 16.72 5.53 -16.06
CA LEU A 266 17.49 4.36 -15.63
C LEU A 266 18.93 4.39 -16.12
N VAL A 267 19.13 4.68 -17.41
CA VAL A 267 20.47 4.72 -18.02
C VAL A 267 21.32 5.86 -17.45
N ARG A 268 20.77 7.08 -17.37
CA ARG A 268 21.49 8.26 -16.85
C ARG A 268 21.78 8.11 -15.36
N GLY A 269 20.80 7.69 -14.57
CA GLY A 269 20.98 7.48 -13.12
C GLY A 269 22.12 6.51 -12.83
N ALA A 270 22.18 5.39 -13.56
CA ALA A 270 23.27 4.43 -13.44
C ALA A 270 24.62 4.99 -13.95
N ALA A 271 24.62 5.74 -15.05
CA ALA A 271 25.84 6.28 -15.64
C ALA A 271 26.46 7.42 -14.81
N PHE A 272 25.65 8.37 -14.33
CA PHE A 272 26.13 9.50 -13.52
C PHE A 272 26.69 9.04 -12.18
N ASN A 273 26.07 8.03 -11.57
CA ASN A 273 26.46 7.53 -10.26
C ASN A 273 27.40 6.30 -10.33
N LEU A 274 27.73 5.84 -11.54
CA LEU A 274 28.53 4.63 -11.81
C LEU A 274 28.03 3.39 -11.04
N SER A 275 26.73 3.32 -10.77
CA SER A 275 26.13 2.29 -9.92
C SER A 275 24.62 2.19 -10.09
N ASN A 276 24.08 0.99 -9.85
CA ASN A 276 22.64 0.80 -9.70
C ASN A 276 22.24 1.15 -8.25
N MET A 277 22.16 2.45 -7.98
CA MET A 277 21.77 2.99 -6.68
C MET A 277 20.32 2.59 -6.32
N GLU A 278 20.00 2.60 -5.04
CA GLU A 278 18.65 2.36 -4.54
C GLU A 278 17.69 3.44 -5.00
N ASN A 279 18.07 4.71 -4.89
CA ASN A 279 17.27 5.85 -5.31
C ASN A 279 18.12 7.08 -5.66
N PHE A 280 17.48 8.04 -6.31
CA PHE A 280 18.04 9.32 -6.72
C PHE A 280 17.09 10.48 -6.40
N GLU A 281 17.60 11.70 -6.25
CA GLU A 281 16.78 12.91 -6.23
C GLU A 281 16.10 13.12 -7.60
N PHE A 282 14.79 13.38 -7.58
CA PHE A 282 13.93 13.26 -8.77
C PHE A 282 14.10 14.35 -9.84
N THR A 283 14.82 15.43 -9.56
CA THR A 283 15.12 16.50 -10.52
C THR A 283 16.56 16.46 -11.03
N THR A 284 17.50 15.93 -10.23
CA THR A 284 18.93 15.97 -10.57
C THR A 284 19.55 14.60 -10.90
N LEU A 285 18.92 13.50 -10.50
CA LEU A 285 19.51 12.14 -10.47
C LEU A 285 20.70 12.00 -9.51
N ASP A 286 20.86 12.92 -8.56
CA ASP A 286 21.91 12.81 -7.56
C ASP A 286 21.61 11.65 -6.60
N ALA A 287 22.61 10.80 -6.34
CA ALA A 287 22.54 9.81 -5.27
C ALA A 287 22.82 10.39 -3.87
N TRP A 288 23.19 11.68 -3.82
CA TRP A 288 23.23 12.54 -2.64
C TRP A 288 23.10 14.00 -3.09
N HIS A 289 22.01 14.63 -2.72
CA HIS A 289 21.65 16.01 -3.01
C HIS A 289 21.78 16.85 -1.73
N GLU A 290 22.56 17.92 -1.81
CA GLU A 290 22.70 18.87 -0.72
C GLU A 290 21.53 19.84 -0.68
N ASP A 291 20.87 19.93 0.47
CA ASP A 291 19.75 20.80 0.72
C ASP A 291 20.05 21.75 1.89
N THR A 292 19.44 22.93 1.88
CA THR A 292 19.64 23.96 2.92
C THR A 292 18.47 24.07 3.89
N TRP A 293 17.41 23.28 3.67
CA TRP A 293 16.17 23.35 4.43
C TRP A 293 16.10 22.25 5.50
N THR A 294 15.15 22.40 6.42
CA THR A 294 14.89 21.42 7.48
C THR A 294 13.47 20.86 7.42
N ASP A 295 13.30 19.62 7.87
CA ASP A 295 12.00 18.97 7.98
C ASP A 295 11.18 19.45 9.20
N PHE A 296 9.99 18.87 9.42
CA PHE A 296 9.13 19.18 10.57
C PHE A 296 9.78 18.97 11.95
N GLN A 297 10.86 18.18 12.03
CA GLN A 297 11.60 17.90 13.26
C GLN A 297 12.90 18.73 13.37
N GLY A 298 13.15 19.65 12.42
CA GLY A 298 14.36 20.46 12.39
C GLY A 298 15.60 19.72 11.89
N ARG A 299 15.44 18.57 11.23
CA ARG A 299 16.55 17.77 10.67
C ARG A 299 16.86 18.26 9.26
N GLU A 300 18.14 18.23 8.87
CA GLU A 300 18.58 18.57 7.50
C GLU A 300 17.88 17.71 6.45
N MET A 301 17.49 18.32 5.33
CA MET A 301 16.78 17.64 4.25
C MET A 301 17.69 17.06 3.14
N SER A 302 19.02 17.24 3.25
CA SER A 302 19.97 16.58 2.37
C SER A 302 19.74 15.06 2.37
N GLY A 303 19.89 14.45 1.20
CA GLY A 303 19.63 13.02 1.05
C GLY A 303 19.74 12.55 -0.39
N PRO A 304 19.38 11.30 -0.73
CA PRO A 304 18.58 10.40 0.09
C PRO A 304 19.19 10.06 1.45
N VAL A 305 18.40 10.11 2.52
CA VAL A 305 18.89 9.88 3.89
C VAL A 305 19.32 8.43 4.14
N VAL A 306 18.89 7.51 3.27
CA VAL A 306 19.38 6.13 3.14
C VAL A 306 19.53 5.84 1.65
N ASN A 307 20.66 5.26 1.25
CA ASN A 307 20.89 4.86 -0.14
C ASN A 307 21.90 3.72 -0.23
N SER A 308 21.54 2.64 -0.92
CA SER A 308 22.43 1.52 -1.21
C SER A 308 23.06 1.63 -2.60
N LYS A 309 24.38 1.43 -2.68
CA LYS A 309 25.11 1.49 -3.97
C LYS A 309 24.76 0.35 -4.91
N ARG A 310 24.41 -0.83 -4.39
CA ARG A 310 24.27 -2.07 -5.19
C ARG A 310 22.96 -2.74 -4.86
N GLN A 311 21.86 -2.02 -5.08
CA GLN A 311 20.57 -2.48 -4.61
C GLN A 311 19.96 -3.51 -5.53
N LEU A 312 19.64 -4.70 -4.98
CA LEU A 312 19.23 -5.86 -5.78
C LEU A 312 17.98 -5.58 -6.62
N TRP A 313 17.01 -4.84 -6.08
CA TRP A 313 15.82 -4.45 -6.83
C TRP A 313 16.12 -3.44 -7.94
N SER A 314 17.05 -2.51 -7.74
CA SER A 314 17.48 -1.58 -8.80
C SER A 314 18.24 -2.31 -9.91
N VAL A 315 19.10 -3.27 -9.56
CA VAL A 315 19.76 -4.16 -10.53
C VAL A 315 18.74 -5.00 -11.29
N ALA A 316 17.75 -5.57 -10.59
CA ALA A 316 16.66 -6.31 -11.22
C ALA A 316 15.82 -5.42 -12.14
N GLY A 317 15.54 -4.17 -11.75
CA GLY A 317 14.88 -3.18 -12.60
C GLY A 317 15.67 -2.88 -13.87
N PHE A 318 16.98 -2.68 -13.77
CA PHE A 318 17.83 -2.48 -14.96
C PHE A 318 17.85 -3.72 -15.86
N LEU A 319 17.89 -4.93 -15.28
CA LEU A 319 17.77 -6.18 -16.03
C LEU A 319 16.40 -6.31 -16.71
N SER A 320 15.32 -5.92 -16.04
CA SER A 320 13.95 -5.93 -16.58
C SER A 320 13.77 -4.93 -17.71
N MET A 321 14.38 -3.74 -17.63
CA MET A 321 14.46 -2.79 -18.74
C MET A 321 15.05 -3.46 -20.00
N VAL A 322 16.12 -4.25 -19.85
CA VAL A 322 16.72 -4.97 -20.98
C VAL A 322 15.82 -6.14 -21.42
N ILE A 323 15.52 -7.07 -20.53
CA ILE A 323 14.89 -8.35 -20.88
C ILE A 323 13.39 -8.17 -21.22
N ASP A 324 12.67 -7.43 -20.39
CA ASP A 324 11.21 -7.34 -20.45
C ASP A 324 10.75 -6.14 -21.28
N SER A 325 11.52 -5.05 -21.37
CA SER A 325 11.13 -3.84 -22.13
C SER A 325 11.75 -3.80 -23.53
N ILE A 326 13.09 -3.85 -23.65
CA ILE A 326 13.76 -3.83 -24.96
C ILE A 326 13.48 -5.11 -25.75
N PHE A 327 13.77 -6.27 -25.15
CA PHE A 327 13.53 -7.57 -25.79
C PHE A 327 12.07 -8.03 -25.69
N GLY A 328 11.27 -7.40 -24.82
CA GLY A 328 9.82 -7.59 -24.76
C GLY A 328 9.41 -8.95 -24.20
N ARG A 329 10.16 -9.53 -23.25
CA ARG A 329 9.79 -10.83 -22.68
C ARG A 329 8.43 -10.73 -21.98
N GLU A 330 7.53 -11.64 -22.33
CA GLU A 330 6.24 -11.85 -21.70
C GLU A 330 6.11 -13.31 -21.27
N GLN A 331 5.81 -13.54 -19.99
CA GLN A 331 5.68 -14.89 -19.45
C GLN A 331 4.52 -15.02 -18.46
N SER A 332 3.85 -16.17 -18.49
CA SER A 332 2.80 -16.62 -17.58
C SER A 332 2.76 -18.15 -17.58
N LEU A 333 1.85 -18.78 -16.84
CA LEU A 333 1.69 -20.25 -16.87
C LEU A 333 1.36 -20.78 -18.27
N LEU A 334 0.65 -19.98 -19.08
CA LEU A 334 0.17 -20.39 -20.40
C LEU A 334 0.96 -19.76 -21.57
N LYS A 335 1.84 -18.79 -21.29
CA LYS A 335 2.50 -18.00 -22.34
C LYS A 335 3.98 -17.83 -22.04
N PHE A 336 4.82 -18.05 -23.05
CA PHE A 336 6.20 -17.58 -23.07
C PHE A 336 6.49 -16.99 -24.45
N SER A 337 6.74 -15.69 -24.53
CA SER A 337 6.90 -15.00 -25.81
C SER A 337 7.76 -13.74 -25.70
N PHE A 338 8.11 -13.18 -26.86
CA PHE A 338 8.77 -11.88 -26.96
C PHE A 338 7.95 -10.94 -27.86
N SER A 339 7.77 -9.71 -27.37
CA SER A 339 7.02 -8.60 -27.97
C SER A 339 7.82 -7.30 -27.82
N PRO A 340 8.99 -7.17 -28.48
CA PRO A 340 9.83 -5.99 -28.34
C PRO A 340 9.08 -4.73 -28.76
N LYS A 341 9.23 -3.66 -27.96
CA LYS A 341 8.76 -2.31 -28.26
C LYS A 341 9.93 -1.33 -28.11
N ILE A 342 10.50 -0.89 -29.24
CA ILE A 342 11.64 0.03 -29.25
C ILE A 342 11.17 1.38 -29.79
N PRO A 343 11.12 2.45 -28.98
CA PRO A 343 10.79 3.78 -29.47
C PRO A 343 11.68 4.17 -30.64
N VAL A 344 11.07 4.79 -31.66
CA VAL A 344 11.78 5.23 -32.86
C VAL A 344 12.92 6.19 -32.51
N ASN A 345 12.71 7.09 -31.56
CA ASN A 345 13.75 8.03 -31.13
C ASN A 345 14.95 7.30 -30.49
N LEU A 346 14.72 6.30 -29.63
CA LEU A 346 15.81 5.49 -29.05
C LEU A 346 16.55 4.71 -30.13
N ARG A 347 15.85 4.20 -31.14
CA ARG A 347 16.49 3.56 -32.30
C ARG A 347 17.41 4.53 -33.03
N ASN A 348 16.97 5.78 -33.22
CA ASN A 348 17.67 6.81 -33.99
C ASN A 348 18.79 7.52 -33.22
N THR A 349 18.83 7.37 -31.89
CA THR A 349 19.79 8.00 -30.98
C THR A 349 20.64 6.96 -30.24
N PHE A 350 20.08 6.29 -29.24
CA PHE A 350 20.78 5.35 -28.37
C PHE A 350 21.33 4.13 -29.13
N PHE A 351 20.54 3.56 -30.05
CA PHE A 351 20.95 2.41 -30.87
C PHE A 351 21.44 2.79 -32.27
N ALA A 352 21.75 4.07 -32.52
CA ALA A 352 22.04 4.58 -33.86
C ALA A 352 23.16 3.80 -34.59
N GLY A 353 24.19 3.37 -33.85
CA GLY A 353 25.35 2.64 -34.38
C GLY A 353 25.17 1.13 -34.57
N SER A 354 23.98 0.58 -34.32
CA SER A 354 23.72 -0.86 -34.37
C SER A 354 22.68 -1.22 -35.44
N SER A 355 22.91 -2.32 -36.15
CA SER A 355 21.94 -2.96 -37.04
C SER A 355 21.19 -4.11 -36.37
N GLU A 356 21.69 -4.60 -35.23
CA GLU A 356 21.05 -5.62 -34.42
C GLU A 356 21.41 -5.44 -32.93
N ILE A 357 20.58 -5.99 -32.06
CA ILE A 357 20.87 -6.19 -30.63
C ILE A 357 20.70 -7.68 -30.28
N VAL A 358 21.55 -8.18 -29.38
CA VAL A 358 21.63 -9.62 -29.09
C VAL A 358 21.65 -9.87 -27.58
N LEU A 359 20.70 -10.67 -27.10
CA LEU A 359 20.68 -11.23 -25.76
C LEU A 359 21.16 -12.69 -25.82
N LYS A 360 22.31 -12.98 -25.21
CA LYS A 360 22.93 -14.31 -25.26
C LYS A 360 22.67 -15.07 -23.96
N ASN A 361 22.62 -16.40 -24.06
CA ASN A 361 22.54 -17.32 -22.92
C ASN A 361 21.35 -17.04 -21.98
N LEU A 362 20.21 -16.62 -22.53
CA LEU A 362 18.99 -16.53 -21.74
C LEU A 362 18.51 -17.96 -21.46
N LYS A 363 18.14 -18.23 -20.20
CA LYS A 363 17.73 -19.56 -19.76
C LYS A 363 16.21 -19.63 -19.57
N PHE A 364 15.59 -20.68 -20.08
CA PHE A 364 14.17 -21.01 -19.84
C PHE A 364 13.99 -22.52 -19.75
N LYS A 365 13.41 -23.03 -18.64
CA LYS A 365 13.17 -24.47 -18.39
C LYS A 365 14.34 -25.37 -18.81
N GLY A 366 15.50 -25.09 -18.22
CA GLY A 366 16.75 -25.83 -18.48
C GLY A 366 17.48 -25.49 -19.78
N LYS A 367 16.84 -24.81 -20.74
CA LYS A 367 17.40 -24.53 -22.07
C LYS A 367 18.02 -23.14 -22.14
N ASN A 368 19.25 -23.03 -22.61
CA ASN A 368 19.87 -21.74 -22.96
C ASN A 368 19.62 -21.41 -24.43
N PHE A 369 19.36 -20.15 -24.74
CA PHE A 369 19.15 -19.69 -26.11
C PHE A 369 19.66 -18.26 -26.30
N THR A 370 19.79 -17.86 -27.57
CA THR A 370 20.15 -16.50 -27.98
C THR A 370 18.97 -15.85 -28.67
N LEU A 371 18.69 -14.59 -28.33
CA LEU A 371 17.69 -13.77 -29.00
C LEU A 371 18.36 -12.60 -29.72
N LYS A 372 18.07 -12.46 -31.01
CA LYS A 372 18.52 -11.36 -31.88
C LYS A 372 17.32 -10.54 -32.34
N ILE A 373 17.41 -9.22 -32.20
CA ILE A 373 16.47 -8.28 -32.80
C ILE A 373 17.20 -7.52 -33.90
N LEU A 374 16.70 -7.63 -35.12
CA LEU A 374 17.18 -6.88 -36.27
C LEU A 374 16.58 -5.47 -36.21
N LEU A 375 17.44 -4.47 -36.05
CA LEU A 375 17.02 -3.08 -35.94
C LEU A 375 16.84 -2.48 -37.34
N PRO A 376 15.67 -1.90 -37.66
CA PRO A 376 15.45 -1.19 -38.93
C PRO A 376 16.49 -0.07 -39.13
N PRO A 377 16.81 0.37 -40.36
CA PRO A 377 17.70 1.50 -40.58
C PRO A 377 17.18 2.77 -39.88
N LYS A 378 18.09 3.64 -39.44
CA LYS A 378 17.74 4.97 -38.94
C LYS A 378 16.92 5.73 -39.98
N ASN A 379 15.87 6.41 -39.54
CA ASN A 379 15.04 7.29 -40.37
C ASN A 379 14.89 8.68 -39.72
N GLY A 380 14.05 9.54 -40.31
CA GLY A 380 13.75 10.88 -39.79
C GLY A 380 12.58 10.92 -38.79
N GLU A 381 11.92 9.80 -38.55
CA GLU A 381 10.80 9.71 -37.63
C GLU A 381 11.28 9.89 -36.18
N THR A 382 10.45 10.49 -35.33
CA THR A 382 10.78 10.78 -33.93
C THR A 382 9.71 10.30 -32.95
N ARG A 383 8.64 9.70 -33.46
CA ARG A 383 7.52 9.16 -32.71
C ARG A 383 7.22 7.76 -33.19
N GLY A 384 6.57 6.98 -32.33
CA GLY A 384 6.18 5.62 -32.64
C GLY A 384 7.08 4.56 -32.02
N PHE A 385 6.71 3.31 -32.23
CA PHE A 385 7.49 2.14 -31.85
C PHE A 385 7.90 1.31 -33.06
N TYR A 386 9.06 0.69 -32.97
CA TYR A 386 9.35 -0.54 -33.70
C TYR A 386 8.86 -1.73 -32.88
N VAL A 387 7.94 -2.49 -33.47
CA VAL A 387 7.29 -3.67 -32.87
C VAL A 387 7.56 -4.93 -33.68
N LYS A 388 7.34 -6.10 -33.08
CA LYS A 388 7.53 -7.40 -33.75
C LYS A 388 6.77 -7.47 -35.09
N LYS A 389 7.49 -7.78 -36.17
CA LYS A 389 6.95 -8.11 -37.49
C LYS A 389 6.91 -9.62 -37.70
N SER A 390 8.03 -10.30 -37.46
CA SER A 390 8.16 -11.75 -37.59
C SER A 390 9.22 -12.31 -36.65
N LEU A 391 9.11 -13.61 -36.35
CA LEU A 391 10.05 -14.35 -35.52
C LEU A 391 10.45 -15.65 -36.24
N LYS A 392 11.74 -15.96 -36.23
CA LYS A 392 12.31 -17.23 -36.68
C LYS A 392 13.10 -17.87 -35.54
N ILE A 393 13.06 -19.19 -35.47
CA ILE A 393 13.85 -20.02 -34.54
C ILE A 393 14.70 -20.95 -35.40
N ASP A 394 16.01 -20.86 -35.25
CA ASP A 394 16.98 -21.66 -36.02
C ASP A 394 16.77 -21.55 -37.55
N GLY A 395 16.43 -20.34 -38.02
CA GLY A 395 16.27 -20.00 -39.43
C GLY A 395 14.88 -20.28 -40.03
N VAL A 396 13.98 -20.94 -39.30
CA VAL A 396 12.63 -21.27 -39.75
C VAL A 396 11.55 -20.62 -38.87
N SER A 397 10.31 -20.52 -39.35
CA SER A 397 9.20 -20.07 -38.50
C SER A 397 8.96 -21.06 -37.35
N GLY A 398 8.68 -20.55 -36.15
CA GLY A 398 8.48 -21.39 -34.95
C GLY A 398 7.61 -20.70 -33.90
N ILE A 399 7.14 -21.49 -32.94
CA ILE A 399 6.28 -21.04 -31.84
C ILE A 399 7.02 -21.28 -30.51
N LEU A 400 7.02 -20.28 -29.64
CA LEU A 400 7.59 -20.39 -28.30
C LEU A 400 6.52 -20.86 -27.29
N PRO A 401 6.90 -21.65 -26.27
CA PRO A 401 8.24 -22.21 -26.05
C PRO A 401 8.51 -23.52 -26.82
N ASP A 402 7.52 -24.10 -27.51
CA ASP A 402 7.57 -25.48 -28.05
C ASP A 402 8.75 -25.75 -29.00
N SER A 403 9.11 -24.76 -29.81
CA SER A 403 10.18 -24.88 -30.81
C SER A 403 11.58 -24.67 -30.21
N LEU A 404 11.69 -24.31 -28.93
CA LEU A 404 12.95 -23.97 -28.28
C LEU A 404 13.78 -25.21 -27.93
N LYS A 405 15.06 -25.20 -28.29
CA LYS A 405 16.06 -26.22 -27.95
C LYS A 405 17.25 -25.58 -27.24
N GLU A 406 18.10 -26.42 -26.62
CA GLU A 406 19.39 -25.95 -26.11
C GLU A 406 20.21 -25.35 -27.25
N GLY A 407 20.70 -24.13 -27.05
CA GLY A 407 21.48 -23.38 -28.03
C GLY A 407 20.66 -22.74 -29.16
N SER A 408 19.33 -22.81 -29.14
CA SER A 408 18.50 -22.20 -30.20
C SER A 408 18.81 -20.71 -30.38
N VAL A 409 18.69 -20.24 -31.62
CA VAL A 409 18.81 -18.82 -31.98
C VAL A 409 17.46 -18.32 -32.48
N ILE A 410 16.90 -17.36 -31.76
CA ILE A 410 15.68 -16.65 -32.13
C ILE A 410 16.09 -15.36 -32.85
N GLU A 411 15.53 -15.10 -34.02
CA GLU A 411 15.72 -13.87 -34.78
C GLU A 411 14.38 -13.17 -34.98
N MET A 412 14.30 -11.89 -34.62
CA MET A 412 13.11 -11.07 -34.77
C MET A 412 13.34 -9.90 -35.72
N GLU A 413 12.46 -9.77 -36.73
CA GLU A 413 12.35 -8.55 -37.55
C GLU A 413 11.33 -7.61 -36.91
N LEU A 414 11.59 -6.31 -37.01
CA LEU A 414 10.67 -5.27 -36.54
C LEU A 414 9.99 -4.54 -37.71
N ARG A 415 8.82 -3.96 -37.42
CA ARG A 415 8.10 -3.02 -38.29
C ARG A 415 7.75 -1.77 -37.49
N LEU A 416 7.54 -0.67 -38.19
CA LEU A 416 7.03 0.54 -37.58
C LEU A 416 5.56 0.34 -37.17
N SER A 417 5.21 0.89 -36.00
CA SER A 417 3.86 1.03 -35.46
C SER A 417 3.58 2.51 -35.23
N ASP A 418 2.32 2.90 -35.40
CA ASP A 418 1.85 4.28 -35.20
C ASP A 418 1.47 4.55 -33.73
N GLU A 419 1.66 3.58 -32.83
CA GLU A 419 1.49 3.75 -31.37
C GLU A 419 2.40 4.85 -30.82
N SER A 420 1.84 5.91 -30.25
CA SER A 420 2.59 6.99 -29.61
C SER A 420 1.73 7.66 -28.54
N GLY A 421 2.38 8.32 -27.58
CA GLY A 421 1.71 9.08 -26.52
C GLY A 421 2.43 10.38 -26.19
N GLU A 422 1.85 11.13 -25.25
CA GLU A 422 2.44 12.36 -24.68
C GLU A 422 2.85 12.12 -23.23
N ILE A 423 3.62 13.05 -22.65
CA ILE A 423 3.96 13.06 -21.23
C ILE A 423 3.62 14.40 -20.58
N ASN A 424 3.23 14.35 -19.32
CA ASN A 424 3.09 15.52 -18.46
C ASN A 424 4.45 15.93 -17.89
N LEU A 425 5.27 16.60 -18.70
CA LEU A 425 6.59 17.08 -18.27
C LEU A 425 6.45 18.34 -17.39
N VAL A 426 6.94 18.26 -16.16
CA VAL A 426 6.95 19.37 -15.19
C VAL A 426 8.37 19.87 -14.91
N ASP A 427 8.51 21.20 -14.79
CA ASP A 427 9.75 21.87 -14.40
C ASP A 427 9.57 22.50 -13.01
N CYS A 428 10.07 21.80 -12.00
CA CYS A 428 9.98 22.20 -10.61
C CYS A 428 10.85 23.41 -10.26
N ASN A 429 11.88 23.70 -11.07
CA ASN A 429 12.75 24.87 -10.88
C ASN A 429 12.07 26.13 -11.41
N ALA A 430 11.39 26.03 -12.54
CA ALA A 430 10.63 27.14 -13.12
C ALA A 430 9.39 27.50 -12.30
N ASN A 431 8.67 26.50 -11.77
CA ASN A 431 7.52 26.71 -10.89
C ASN A 431 7.39 25.59 -9.84
N PRO A 432 7.85 25.83 -8.59
CA PRO A 432 7.72 24.85 -7.52
C PRO A 432 6.28 24.41 -7.25
N ASN A 433 5.28 25.28 -7.40
CA ASN A 433 3.89 24.92 -7.15
C ASN A 433 3.38 23.82 -8.10
N LYS A 434 4.07 23.54 -9.21
CA LYS A 434 3.74 22.41 -10.10
C LYS A 434 4.15 21.05 -9.57
N CYS A 435 5.10 21.00 -8.64
CA CYS A 435 5.65 19.75 -8.12
C CYS A 435 5.33 19.50 -6.66
N TRP A 436 5.02 20.55 -5.89
CA TRP A 436 4.89 20.47 -4.45
C TRP A 436 3.47 20.74 -3.99
N ALA A 437 2.99 19.92 -3.07
CA ALA A 437 1.76 20.19 -2.34
C ALA A 437 1.95 21.37 -1.37
N PRO A 438 0.87 22.08 -0.97
CA PRO A 438 0.92 22.99 0.18
C PRO A 438 1.11 22.22 1.49
N LEU A 439 1.49 22.92 2.56
CA LEU A 439 1.61 22.28 3.88
C LEU A 439 0.25 21.75 4.37
N PRO A 440 0.19 20.57 5.00
CA PRO A 440 -1.05 20.10 5.63
C PRO A 440 -1.53 21.06 6.72
N VAL A 441 -2.84 21.19 6.88
CA VAL A 441 -3.45 21.97 7.96
C VAL A 441 -3.71 21.10 9.20
N THR A 442 -4.03 21.75 10.31
CA THR A 442 -4.43 21.10 11.57
C THR A 442 -5.75 21.68 12.04
N ILE A 443 -6.69 20.79 12.39
CA ILE A 443 -7.88 21.15 13.17
C ILE A 443 -7.46 21.02 14.64
N PRO A 444 -7.52 22.10 15.45
CA PRO A 444 -7.01 22.06 16.82
C PRO A 444 -7.91 21.22 17.74
N LEU A 445 -7.29 20.59 18.74
CA LEU A 445 -8.00 19.95 19.86
C LEU A 445 -8.24 20.92 21.04
N ASP A 446 -7.48 22.02 21.12
CA ASP A 446 -7.65 23.07 22.13
C ASP A 446 -7.23 24.46 21.57
N PRO A 447 -8.16 25.44 21.47
CA PRO A 447 -9.60 25.26 21.58
C PRO A 447 -10.10 24.25 20.54
N TYR A 448 -11.18 23.54 20.85
CA TYR A 448 -11.69 22.48 19.98
C TYR A 448 -12.14 23.02 18.62
N GLY A 449 -11.65 22.45 17.52
CA GLY A 449 -11.83 22.98 16.17
C GLY A 449 -13.19 22.72 15.52
N VAL A 450 -13.97 21.75 16.04
CA VAL A 450 -15.31 21.42 15.55
C VAL A 450 -16.36 21.78 16.60
N THR A 451 -17.04 22.90 16.42
CA THR A 451 -17.92 23.50 17.44
C THR A 451 -19.32 23.74 16.91
N LEU A 452 -20.29 24.01 17.79
CA LEU A 452 -21.63 24.43 17.40
C LEU A 452 -21.69 25.95 17.19
N GLU A 453 -22.24 26.38 16.05
CA GLU A 453 -22.60 27.76 15.73
C GLU A 453 -23.98 27.76 15.07
N ASN A 454 -24.96 28.43 15.68
CA ASN A 454 -26.33 28.53 15.14
C ASN A 454 -26.96 27.17 14.75
N ASP A 455 -26.85 26.16 15.63
CA ASP A 455 -27.37 24.79 15.40
C ASP A 455 -26.70 24.06 14.21
N ARG A 456 -25.52 24.53 13.77
CA ARG A 456 -24.68 23.89 12.77
C ARG A 456 -23.28 23.67 13.30
N LEU A 457 -22.56 22.72 12.72
CA LEU A 457 -21.16 22.47 13.03
C LEU A 457 -20.28 23.42 12.24
N LYS A 458 -19.39 24.09 12.96
CA LYS A 458 -18.35 24.97 12.44
C LYS A 458 -16.99 24.30 12.60
N VAL A 459 -16.24 24.25 11.51
CA VAL A 459 -14.88 23.75 11.46
C VAL A 459 -13.93 24.94 11.41
N THR A 460 -12.94 24.97 12.30
CA THR A 460 -11.86 25.97 12.35
C THR A 460 -10.52 25.24 12.30
N PHE A 461 -9.58 25.77 11.53
CA PHE A 461 -8.30 25.09 11.26
C PHE A 461 -7.15 26.09 11.08
N SER A 462 -5.91 25.60 11.06
CA SER A 462 -4.73 26.45 10.84
C SER A 462 -4.64 26.94 9.38
N ALA A 463 -4.06 28.11 9.16
CA ALA A 463 -3.64 28.51 7.82
C ALA A 463 -2.49 27.63 7.31
N SER A 464 -2.40 27.45 6.00
CA SER A 464 -1.30 26.73 5.34
C SER A 464 -0.46 27.66 4.47
N GLU A 465 0.85 27.44 4.49
CA GLU A 465 1.80 28.12 3.61
C GLU A 465 1.61 27.67 2.16
N ASN A 466 1.64 28.62 1.22
CA ASN A 466 1.39 28.41 -0.22
C ASN A 466 -0.02 27.90 -0.59
N ALA A 467 -0.96 27.94 0.36
CA ALA A 467 -2.36 27.64 0.11
C ALA A 467 -3.12 28.86 -0.44
N VAL A 468 -3.90 28.66 -1.50
CA VAL A 468 -4.84 29.65 -2.04
C VAL A 468 -6.29 29.37 -1.63
N SER A 469 -6.58 28.15 -1.18
CA SER A 469 -7.91 27.74 -0.69
C SER A 469 -7.86 26.41 0.05
N TYR A 470 -9.00 25.95 0.56
CA TYR A 470 -9.15 24.69 1.30
C TYR A 470 -10.34 23.86 0.80
N ASN A 471 -10.19 22.54 0.84
CA ASN A 471 -11.27 21.55 0.71
C ASN A 471 -11.64 21.03 2.11
N ILE A 472 -12.94 20.85 2.35
CA ILE A 472 -13.47 20.33 3.61
C ILE A 472 -14.13 18.98 3.34
N TYR A 473 -13.75 17.98 4.13
CA TYR A 473 -14.26 16.62 4.07
C TYR A 473 -15.05 16.32 5.35
N ARG A 474 -16.19 15.63 5.21
CA ARG A 474 -17.05 15.17 6.28
C ARG A 474 -17.33 13.69 6.10
N ASP A 475 -16.94 12.87 7.06
CA ASP A 475 -17.07 11.41 7.03
C ASP A 475 -16.60 10.79 5.69
N GLY A 476 -15.45 11.24 5.16
CA GLY A 476 -14.92 10.75 3.88
C GLY A 476 -15.54 11.35 2.62
N VAL A 477 -16.42 12.35 2.74
CA VAL A 477 -17.04 13.03 1.59
C VAL A 477 -16.60 14.48 1.52
N LYS A 478 -16.11 14.94 0.37
CA LYS A 478 -15.82 16.36 0.13
C LYS A 478 -17.11 17.16 0.13
N VAL A 479 -17.33 17.98 1.16
CA VAL A 479 -18.57 18.77 1.36
C VAL A 479 -18.41 20.25 1.02
N ALA A 480 -17.18 20.75 0.95
CA ALA A 480 -16.88 22.09 0.45
C ALA A 480 -15.54 22.11 -0.28
N SER A 481 -15.44 23.00 -1.26
CA SER A 481 -14.21 23.26 -2.02
C SER A 481 -13.96 24.75 -2.15
N ASN A 482 -12.70 25.11 -2.43
CA ASN A 482 -12.26 26.49 -2.65
C ASN A 482 -12.59 27.45 -1.49
N VAL A 483 -12.66 26.95 -0.25
CA VAL A 483 -12.88 27.78 0.94
C VAL A 483 -11.68 28.71 1.12
N GLN A 484 -11.93 30.02 1.24
CA GLN A 484 -10.87 31.05 1.28
C GLN A 484 -10.45 31.45 2.70
N THR A 485 -11.21 30.99 3.70
CA THR A 485 -11.02 31.31 5.11
C THR A 485 -10.61 30.08 5.90
N THR A 486 -10.02 30.27 7.07
CA THR A 486 -9.63 29.18 7.99
C THR A 486 -10.77 28.74 8.91
N SER A 487 -12.01 29.01 8.50
CA SER A 487 -13.22 28.62 9.18
C SER A 487 -14.36 28.46 8.17
N TRP A 488 -15.21 27.45 8.39
CA TRP A 488 -16.34 27.11 7.54
C TRP A 488 -17.47 26.48 8.37
N VAL A 489 -18.72 26.77 8.01
CA VAL A 489 -19.93 26.23 8.66
C VAL A 489 -20.56 25.20 7.73
N ASP A 490 -20.83 24.00 8.26
CA ASP A 490 -21.54 22.95 7.54
C ASP A 490 -23.05 23.16 7.63
N GLU A 491 -23.63 23.77 6.60
CA GLU A 491 -25.08 23.99 6.51
C GLU A 491 -25.91 22.69 6.57
N ASN A 492 -25.31 21.55 6.22
CA ASN A 492 -25.95 20.24 6.18
C ASN A 492 -25.71 19.40 7.45
N SER A 493 -25.29 20.03 8.55
CA SER A 493 -25.04 19.36 9.84
C SER A 493 -26.15 19.59 10.88
N GLY A 494 -27.35 20.01 10.45
CA GLY A 494 -28.47 20.30 11.37
C GLY A 494 -29.02 19.09 12.13
N ASP A 495 -28.67 17.88 11.72
CA ASP A 495 -28.93 16.62 12.42
C ASP A 495 -27.80 16.22 13.38
N HIS A 496 -26.87 17.13 13.71
CA HIS A 496 -25.78 16.91 14.66
C HIS A 496 -26.25 16.37 16.02
N ALA A 497 -27.50 16.61 16.42
CA ALA A 497 -28.10 16.08 17.64
C ALA A 497 -28.33 14.55 17.59
N LYS A 498 -28.35 13.95 16.39
CA LYS A 498 -28.46 12.51 16.17
C LYS A 498 -27.19 11.86 15.62
N LYS A 499 -26.33 12.62 14.93
CA LYS A 499 -25.16 12.08 14.24
C LYS A 499 -23.86 12.79 14.61
N SER A 500 -22.78 12.03 14.80
CA SER A 500 -21.43 12.52 15.03
C SER A 500 -20.72 12.63 13.70
N TYR A 501 -20.23 13.81 13.34
CA TYR A 501 -19.52 14.06 12.08
C TYR A 501 -18.03 14.22 12.32
N CYS A 502 -17.21 13.54 11.53
CA CYS A 502 -15.75 13.69 11.53
C CYS A 502 -15.33 14.57 10.35
N TYR A 503 -14.52 15.58 10.63
CA TYR A 503 -14.05 16.52 9.61
C TYR A 503 -12.55 16.42 9.40
N SER A 504 -12.15 16.48 8.14
CA SER A 504 -10.77 16.70 7.71
C SER A 504 -10.71 17.89 6.77
N VAL A 505 -9.55 18.54 6.72
CA VAL A 505 -9.30 19.66 5.82
C VAL A 505 -8.01 19.42 5.06
N ALA A 506 -7.99 19.84 3.79
CA ALA A 506 -6.79 19.86 2.98
C ALA A 506 -6.62 21.24 2.31
N ALA A 507 -5.37 21.68 2.22
CA ALA A 507 -5.01 22.92 1.55
C ALA A 507 -4.80 22.69 0.06
N LEU A 508 -5.11 23.68 -0.78
CA LEU A 508 -4.82 23.69 -2.21
C LEU A 508 -3.85 24.81 -2.57
N ASN A 509 -2.89 24.54 -3.44
CA ASN A 509 -2.01 25.55 -4.00
C ASN A 509 -2.58 26.16 -5.30
N SER A 510 -1.83 27.09 -5.92
CA SER A 510 -2.25 27.78 -7.15
C SER A 510 -2.36 26.89 -8.40
N GLU A 511 -1.70 25.73 -8.41
CA GLU A 511 -1.80 24.72 -9.48
C GLU A 511 -2.87 23.66 -9.18
N GLY A 512 -3.58 23.82 -8.06
CA GLY A 512 -4.63 22.92 -7.61
C GLY A 512 -4.12 21.64 -6.95
N TRP A 513 -2.84 21.51 -6.58
CA TRP A 513 -2.39 20.37 -5.78
C TRP A 513 -2.86 20.45 -4.34
N GLU A 514 -3.25 19.31 -3.80
CA GLU A 514 -3.77 19.18 -2.44
C GLU A 514 -2.71 18.67 -1.46
N SER A 515 -2.73 19.21 -0.24
CA SER A 515 -1.96 18.64 0.88
C SER A 515 -2.50 17.26 1.27
N HIS A 516 -1.78 16.54 2.11
CA HIS A 516 -2.45 15.50 2.90
C HIS A 516 -3.61 16.10 3.71
N HIS A 517 -4.62 15.28 3.98
CA HIS A 517 -5.73 15.65 4.86
C HIS A 517 -5.24 15.77 6.31
N SER A 518 -5.82 16.72 7.06
CA SER A 518 -5.59 16.85 8.50
C SER A 518 -6.01 15.60 9.26
N ASP A 519 -5.57 15.47 10.51
CA ASP A 519 -6.12 14.48 11.45
C ASP A 519 -7.65 14.71 11.56
N PRO A 520 -8.50 13.69 11.33
CA PRO A 520 -9.94 13.86 11.38
C PRO A 520 -10.42 14.16 12.80
N ILE A 521 -11.13 15.27 12.98
CA ILE A 521 -11.70 15.67 14.28
C ILE A 521 -13.22 15.48 14.26
N CYS A 522 -13.74 14.70 15.21
CA CYS A 522 -15.15 14.33 15.26
C CYS A 522 -15.95 15.09 16.31
N TYR A 523 -17.10 15.60 15.94
CA TYR A 523 -18.07 16.15 16.89
C TYR A 523 -18.75 15.01 17.68
N TRP A 524 -18.48 14.95 18.99
CA TRP A 524 -19.02 13.93 19.89
C TRP A 524 -20.17 14.41 20.77
N GLY A 525 -20.95 15.37 20.27
CA GLY A 525 -22.03 16.00 21.03
C GLY A 525 -21.55 17.10 21.98
N PRO A 526 -22.47 17.87 22.58
CA PRO A 526 -22.13 18.90 23.55
C PRO A 526 -21.39 18.28 24.73
N ASP A 527 -20.28 18.90 25.15
CA ASP A 527 -19.45 18.43 26.27
C ASP A 527 -19.00 16.95 26.17
N PHE A 528 -18.90 16.41 24.94
CA PHE A 528 -18.50 15.02 24.64
C PHE A 528 -19.43 13.93 25.21
N ASP A 529 -20.73 14.23 25.36
CA ASP A 529 -21.73 13.31 25.93
C ASP A 529 -21.85 11.94 25.22
N ARG A 530 -21.47 11.86 23.93
CA ARG A 530 -21.46 10.60 23.14
C ARG A 530 -20.27 9.69 23.39
N THR A 531 -19.33 10.10 24.23
CA THR A 531 -18.14 9.30 24.58
C THR A 531 -18.23 8.69 25.98
N THR A 532 -19.37 8.80 26.65
CA THR A 532 -19.54 8.48 28.07
C THR A 532 -19.52 6.98 28.38
N MET A 533 -19.79 6.11 27.40
CA MET A 533 -19.80 4.66 27.58
C MET A 533 -18.37 4.09 27.56
N LYS A 534 -17.71 4.13 28.73
CA LYS A 534 -16.35 3.65 28.98
C LYS A 534 -16.34 2.61 30.09
N PHE A 535 -15.70 1.48 29.83
CA PHE A 535 -15.58 0.36 30.76
C PHE A 535 -14.12 0.23 31.19
N TRP A 536 -13.82 0.68 32.40
CA TRP A 536 -12.46 0.74 32.95
C TRP A 536 -12.04 -0.59 33.57
N ALA A 537 -10.74 -0.90 33.51
CA ALA A 537 -10.15 -2.15 33.99
C ALA A 537 -10.49 -2.47 35.45
N ASP A 538 -10.57 -1.48 36.33
CA ASP A 538 -10.79 -1.65 37.77
C ASP A 538 -12.26 -1.82 38.21
N SER A 539 -13.21 -1.61 37.29
CA SER A 539 -14.62 -1.49 37.66
C SER A 539 -15.59 -2.24 36.74
N ALA A 540 -15.19 -2.56 35.51
CA ALA A 540 -16.09 -3.11 34.51
C ALA A 540 -15.75 -4.52 34.03
N PHE A 541 -14.48 -4.93 34.08
CA PHE A 541 -14.06 -6.23 33.58
C PHE A 541 -14.31 -7.36 34.61
N ASP A 542 -14.38 -8.60 34.11
CA ASP A 542 -14.57 -9.81 34.90
C ASP A 542 -13.34 -10.26 35.71
N GLN A 543 -12.22 -9.56 35.54
CA GLN A 543 -10.94 -9.85 36.17
C GLN A 543 -10.39 -8.60 36.87
N THR A 544 -9.61 -8.81 37.93
CA THR A 544 -8.93 -7.72 38.62
C THR A 544 -7.68 -7.28 37.85
N PRO A 545 -7.48 -5.97 37.59
CA PRO A 545 -6.25 -5.49 36.97
C PRO A 545 -5.05 -5.83 37.86
N ASN A 546 -3.95 -6.27 37.24
CA ASN A 546 -2.71 -6.65 37.92
C ASN A 546 -1.73 -5.48 38.11
N ALA A 547 -2.06 -4.30 37.57
CA ALA A 547 -1.16 -3.16 37.53
C ALA A 547 -1.92 -1.81 37.61
N SER A 548 -1.21 -0.77 38.04
CA SER A 548 -1.73 0.61 38.14
C SER A 548 -0.65 1.70 38.00
N ASP A 549 0.58 1.28 37.67
CA ASP A 549 1.60 2.15 37.08
C ASP A 549 1.08 2.77 35.77
N HIS A 550 1.66 3.89 35.34
CA HIS A 550 1.20 4.66 34.18
C HIS A 550 -0.13 5.42 34.37
N GLY A 551 -0.47 5.73 35.63
CA GLY A 551 -1.52 6.69 36.00
C GLY A 551 -2.96 6.16 35.96
N ARG A 552 -3.16 4.86 35.70
CA ARG A 552 -4.49 4.20 35.72
C ARG A 552 -4.36 2.70 35.94
N ALA A 553 -5.37 2.09 36.55
CA ALA A 553 -5.47 0.64 36.66
C ALA A 553 -5.59 -0.01 35.27
N HIS A 554 -4.89 -1.13 35.06
CA HIS A 554 -4.86 -1.81 33.78
C HIS A 554 -4.43 -3.29 33.90
N PHE A 555 -4.71 -4.07 32.86
CA PHE A 555 -4.17 -5.42 32.67
C PHE A 555 -2.82 -5.32 31.96
N ALA A 556 -1.72 -5.41 32.70
CA ALA A 556 -0.36 -5.34 32.18
C ALA A 556 0.06 -6.63 31.46
N ASP A 557 0.80 -6.49 30.35
CA ASP A 557 1.35 -7.58 29.54
C ASP A 557 0.30 -8.67 29.22
N TRP A 558 -0.92 -8.24 28.85
CA TRP A 558 -2.06 -9.13 28.71
C TRP A 558 -2.18 -9.72 27.30
N GLY A 559 -2.56 -11.00 27.20
CA GLY A 559 -3.02 -11.63 25.95
C GLY A 559 -2.26 -12.89 25.53
N THR A 560 -2.26 -13.95 26.34
CA THR A 560 -1.84 -15.29 25.87
C THR A 560 -2.91 -15.91 24.95
N PRO A 561 -2.60 -16.96 24.15
CA PRO A 561 -3.58 -17.59 23.26
C PRO A 561 -4.88 -18.08 23.93
N SER A 562 -4.84 -18.43 25.22
CA SER A 562 -6.00 -18.86 25.98
C SER A 562 -6.67 -17.74 26.80
N SER A 563 -6.14 -16.52 26.75
CA SER A 563 -6.65 -15.39 27.54
C SER A 563 -7.96 -14.87 26.94
N VAL A 564 -8.91 -14.59 27.82
CA VAL A 564 -10.16 -13.88 27.50
C VAL A 564 -10.41 -12.85 28.60
N LEU A 565 -10.76 -11.62 28.23
CA LEU A 565 -11.25 -10.58 29.13
C LEU A 565 -12.69 -10.25 28.77
N SER A 566 -13.57 -10.15 29.75
CA SER A 566 -14.98 -9.85 29.49
C SER A 566 -15.45 -8.59 30.21
N VAL A 567 -16.28 -7.79 29.53
CA VAL A 567 -17.18 -6.82 30.15
C VAL A 567 -18.58 -7.42 30.13
N PRO A 568 -19.11 -7.91 31.27
CA PRO A 568 -20.30 -8.76 31.30
C PRO A 568 -21.62 -8.00 31.10
N ASN A 569 -21.67 -6.70 31.41
CA ASN A 569 -22.89 -5.91 31.40
C ASN A 569 -22.67 -4.58 30.69
N ILE A 570 -23.09 -4.52 29.43
CA ILE A 570 -23.09 -3.31 28.60
C ILE A 570 -24.54 -2.97 28.27
N THR A 571 -25.04 -1.86 28.80
CA THR A 571 -26.40 -1.39 28.54
C THR A 571 -26.35 -0.01 27.91
N PRO A 572 -26.53 0.12 26.59
CA PRO A 572 -26.49 1.41 25.90
C PRO A 572 -27.70 2.26 26.30
N THR A 573 -27.46 3.56 26.49
CA THR A 573 -28.51 4.54 26.82
C THR A 573 -29.28 5.03 25.60
N LYS A 574 -28.78 4.73 24.38
CA LYS A 574 -29.39 5.09 23.10
C LYS A 574 -29.27 3.90 22.14
N SER A 575 -30.29 3.72 21.31
CA SER A 575 -30.19 2.81 20.16
C SER A 575 -29.38 3.49 19.06
N GLY A 576 -28.47 2.77 18.41
CA GLY A 576 -27.63 3.36 17.39
C GLY A 576 -26.37 2.58 17.02
N THR A 577 -25.61 3.19 16.12
CA THR A 577 -24.30 2.72 15.68
C THR A 577 -23.23 3.25 16.62
N TYR A 578 -22.40 2.36 17.14
CA TYR A 578 -21.29 2.67 18.03
C TYR A 578 -19.96 2.28 17.38
N ILE A 579 -18.95 3.13 17.52
CA ILE A 579 -17.55 2.78 17.29
C ILE A 579 -16.99 2.19 18.57
N VAL A 580 -16.43 0.99 18.48
CA VAL A 580 -15.76 0.29 19.58
C VAL A 580 -14.25 0.43 19.42
N THR A 581 -13.57 0.78 20.51
CA THR A 581 -12.11 0.80 20.57
C THR A 581 -11.60 0.34 21.93
N VAL A 582 -10.42 -0.29 21.94
CA VAL A 582 -9.69 -0.69 23.14
C VAL A 582 -8.59 0.32 23.39
N GLU A 583 -8.59 0.93 24.56
CA GLU A 583 -7.48 1.76 25.02
C GLU A 583 -6.37 0.87 25.56
N TYR A 584 -5.16 1.07 25.03
CA TYR A 584 -4.05 0.17 25.28
C TYR A 584 -2.70 0.91 25.42
N GLY A 585 -1.74 0.23 26.05
CA GLY A 585 -0.34 0.62 26.11
C GLY A 585 0.54 -0.42 25.41
N SER A 586 1.46 0.04 24.56
CA SER A 586 2.45 -0.81 23.89
C SER A 586 3.71 0.00 23.63
N GLY A 587 4.57 0.15 24.64
CA GLY A 587 5.75 1.05 24.60
C GLY A 587 6.87 0.64 23.63
N ARG A 588 6.65 -0.38 22.79
CA ARG A 588 7.66 -0.97 21.90
C ARG A 588 8.04 -0.04 20.72
N PRO A 589 9.16 -0.27 20.02
CA PRO A 589 9.57 0.56 18.88
C PRO A 589 8.51 0.65 17.78
N ILE A 590 8.27 1.86 17.27
CA ILE A 590 7.20 2.13 16.28
C ILE A 590 7.61 1.86 14.83
N ASP A 591 8.91 1.72 14.57
CA ASP A 591 9.52 1.60 13.24
C ASP A 591 10.01 0.18 12.92
N THR A 592 9.81 -0.78 13.82
CA THR A 592 10.24 -2.17 13.63
C THR A 592 9.44 -3.14 14.51
N GLY A 593 9.79 -4.42 14.43
CA GLY A 593 9.23 -5.49 15.25
C GLY A 593 8.28 -6.41 14.49
N ILE A 594 7.87 -7.48 15.18
CA ILE A 594 7.01 -8.56 14.66
C ILE A 594 5.81 -8.84 15.59
N THR A 595 5.57 -7.93 16.53
CA THR A 595 4.70 -8.13 17.70
C THR A 595 3.59 -7.10 17.83
N SER A 596 3.15 -6.48 16.71
CA SER A 596 1.90 -5.69 16.70
C SER A 596 0.79 -6.50 17.37
N CYS A 597 0.13 -5.89 18.36
CA CYS A 597 -0.82 -6.62 19.19
C CYS A 597 -2.17 -6.70 18.48
N ASN A 598 -2.71 -7.90 18.31
CA ASN A 598 -3.99 -8.13 17.64
C ASN A 598 -4.93 -8.90 18.56
N LYS A 599 -6.20 -8.47 18.64
CA LYS A 599 -7.22 -9.15 19.43
C LYS A 599 -8.52 -9.25 18.65
N ILE A 600 -9.37 -10.21 19.03
CA ILE A 600 -10.75 -10.28 18.56
C ILE A 600 -11.63 -9.63 19.62
N VAL A 601 -12.45 -8.67 19.22
CA VAL A 601 -13.56 -8.16 20.04
C VAL A 601 -14.83 -8.85 19.56
N ARG A 602 -15.47 -9.61 20.45
CA ARG A 602 -16.77 -10.25 20.21
C ARG A 602 -17.81 -9.60 21.12
N ILE A 603 -18.96 -9.22 20.58
CA ILE A 603 -20.09 -8.72 21.33
C ILE A 603 -21.28 -9.67 21.13
N THR A 604 -21.90 -10.08 22.23
CA THR A 604 -23.10 -10.94 22.24
C THR A 604 -24.27 -10.27 22.93
N ASP A 605 -25.48 -10.56 22.49
CA ASP A 605 -26.71 -10.17 23.17
C ASP A 605 -27.02 -11.07 24.39
N GLU A 606 -28.12 -10.76 25.09
CA GLU A 606 -28.63 -11.52 26.25
C GLU A 606 -28.99 -12.99 25.95
N ASN A 607 -29.17 -13.34 24.67
CA ASN A 607 -29.45 -14.70 24.20
C ASN A 607 -28.18 -15.43 23.74
N ASN A 608 -27.00 -14.81 23.90
CA ASN A 608 -25.69 -15.26 23.41
C ASN A 608 -25.57 -15.28 21.88
N ASN A 609 -26.40 -14.53 21.15
CA ASN A 609 -26.19 -14.33 19.72
C ASN A 609 -25.03 -13.36 19.52
N VAL A 610 -24.10 -13.69 18.62
CA VAL A 610 -23.00 -12.80 18.24
C VAL A 610 -23.56 -11.67 17.36
N VAL A 611 -23.47 -10.43 17.85
CA VAL A 611 -23.88 -9.22 17.09
C VAL A 611 -22.69 -8.56 16.40
N MET A 612 -21.47 -8.78 16.90
CA MET A 612 -20.24 -8.34 16.26
C MET A 612 -19.08 -9.26 16.65
N GLU A 613 -18.23 -9.59 15.68
CA GLU A 613 -16.94 -10.24 15.91
C GLU A 613 -15.94 -9.70 14.89
N LYS A 614 -14.97 -8.92 15.37
CA LYS A 614 -13.98 -8.26 14.52
C LYS A 614 -12.61 -8.24 15.18
N MET A 615 -11.57 -8.31 14.36
CA MET A 615 -10.21 -8.08 14.82
C MET A 615 -9.99 -6.59 15.05
N VAL A 616 -9.36 -6.26 16.18
CA VAL A 616 -8.77 -4.94 16.44
C VAL A 616 -7.26 -5.08 16.52
N PHE A 617 -6.53 -4.12 15.96
CA PHE A 617 -5.08 -4.06 16.05
C PHE A 617 -4.64 -2.88 16.90
N MET A 618 -3.57 -3.11 17.65
CA MET A 618 -3.00 -2.30 18.70
C MET A 618 -1.48 -2.24 18.48
N PRO A 619 -1.04 -1.49 17.45
CA PRO A 619 0.37 -1.42 17.07
C PRO A 619 1.22 -0.77 18.15
N HIS A 620 2.53 -0.93 18.03
CA HIS A 620 3.51 -0.30 18.90
C HIS A 620 3.34 1.23 18.93
N LEU A 621 3.39 1.81 20.14
CA LEU A 621 3.23 3.24 20.40
C LEU A 621 4.58 3.98 20.51
N GLY A 622 5.71 3.29 20.39
CA GLY A 622 7.04 3.88 20.38
C GLY A 622 7.60 4.31 21.74
N ALA A 623 8.87 4.72 21.70
CA ALA A 623 9.61 5.47 22.74
C ALA A 623 9.96 4.74 24.05
N ASP A 624 9.89 3.40 24.11
CA ASP A 624 10.02 2.64 25.37
C ASP A 624 9.11 3.21 26.48
N ASN A 625 8.02 3.87 26.06
CA ASN A 625 7.18 4.69 26.90
C ASN A 625 5.83 4.01 27.11
N TRP A 626 5.73 3.27 28.21
CA TRP A 626 4.49 2.63 28.64
C TRP A 626 3.49 3.59 29.31
N ASP A 627 3.89 4.85 29.59
CA ASP A 627 2.96 5.92 30.00
C ASP A 627 2.08 6.43 28.84
N ARG A 628 2.46 6.13 27.59
CA ARG A 628 1.69 6.48 26.41
C ARG A 628 0.54 5.48 26.21
N TRP A 629 -0.69 6.00 26.26
CA TRP A 629 -1.91 5.26 25.92
C TRP A 629 -2.39 5.63 24.51
N GLY A 630 -2.81 4.62 23.75
CA GLY A 630 -3.39 4.75 22.42
C GLY A 630 -4.74 4.06 22.33
N GLU A 631 -5.39 4.20 21.17
CA GLU A 631 -6.67 3.56 20.86
C GLU A 631 -6.47 2.54 19.74
N SER A 632 -7.09 1.37 19.87
CA SER A 632 -7.05 0.35 18.83
C SER A 632 -7.77 0.83 17.57
N SER A 633 -7.61 0.08 16.48
CA SER A 633 -8.42 0.27 15.28
C SER A 633 -9.93 0.27 15.59
N PHE A 634 -10.69 1.02 14.80
CA PHE A 634 -12.14 1.16 14.98
C PHE A 634 -12.91 -0.01 14.37
N VAL A 635 -13.90 -0.51 15.12
CA VAL A 635 -14.90 -1.46 14.62
C VAL A 635 -16.30 -0.98 15.00
N GLU A 636 -17.27 -1.15 14.13
CA GLU A 636 -18.63 -0.68 14.36
C GLU A 636 -19.56 -1.79 14.85
N VAL A 637 -20.53 -1.42 15.67
CA VAL A 637 -21.59 -2.31 16.16
C VAL A 637 -22.91 -1.56 16.32
N GLU A 638 -24.01 -2.25 16.01
CA GLU A 638 -25.37 -1.78 16.26
C GLU A 638 -25.83 -2.26 17.63
N LEU A 639 -26.23 -1.32 18.50
CA LEU A 639 -26.74 -1.63 19.83
C LEU A 639 -28.10 -0.98 20.05
N GLU A 640 -28.97 -1.64 20.81
CA GLU A 640 -30.31 -1.17 21.13
C GLU A 640 -30.42 -0.78 22.60
N SER A 641 -31.03 0.38 22.86
CA SER A 641 -31.25 0.86 24.23
C SER A 641 -32.11 -0.11 25.03
N GLY A 642 -31.72 -0.33 26.29
CA GLY A 642 -32.45 -1.21 27.22
C GLY A 642 -32.13 -2.70 27.07
N LYS A 643 -31.41 -3.12 26.03
CA LYS A 643 -30.81 -4.46 25.96
C LYS A 643 -29.49 -4.51 26.71
N THR A 644 -29.11 -5.70 27.17
CA THR A 644 -27.81 -5.94 27.79
C THR A 644 -26.95 -6.79 26.85
N TYR A 645 -25.69 -6.38 26.73
CA TYR A 645 -24.68 -7.05 25.91
C TYR A 645 -23.48 -7.45 26.76
N LYS A 646 -22.74 -8.44 26.28
CA LYS A 646 -21.42 -8.83 26.79
C LYS A 646 -20.39 -8.56 25.71
N ALA A 647 -19.24 -7.97 26.07
CA ALA A 647 -18.08 -7.90 25.20
C ALA A 647 -16.96 -8.81 25.71
N GLU A 648 -16.32 -9.54 24.81
CA GLU A 648 -15.15 -10.38 25.07
C GLU A 648 -13.98 -9.91 24.19
N ILE A 649 -12.80 -9.80 24.81
CA ILE A 649 -11.54 -9.57 24.12
C ILE A 649 -10.75 -10.88 24.21
N SER A 650 -10.37 -11.45 23.07
CA SER A 650 -9.62 -12.70 22.99
C SER A 650 -8.47 -12.61 21.98
N ASP A 651 -7.63 -13.64 21.96
CA ASP A 651 -6.41 -13.63 21.15
C ASP A 651 -6.66 -13.70 19.63
N ALA A 652 -5.78 -13.02 18.88
CA ALA A 652 -5.60 -13.19 17.45
C ALA A 652 -4.10 -13.42 17.16
N PHE A 653 -3.74 -13.96 16.01
CA PHE A 653 -2.32 -14.18 15.71
C PHE A 653 -1.60 -12.87 15.37
N ASN A 654 -0.27 -12.86 15.41
CA ASN A 654 0.59 -11.86 14.78
C ASN A 654 1.83 -12.55 14.18
N MET A 655 2.84 -11.81 13.73
CA MET A 655 4.02 -12.42 13.08
C MET A 655 4.85 -13.30 14.03
N SER A 656 4.84 -13.06 15.35
CA SER A 656 5.52 -13.93 16.31
C SER A 656 4.98 -15.38 16.37
N TYR A 657 3.86 -15.67 15.71
CA TYR A 657 3.24 -17.00 15.69
C TYR A 657 3.90 -17.94 14.69
N PHE A 658 4.84 -17.48 13.86
CA PHE A 658 5.44 -18.26 12.79
C PHE A 658 6.85 -18.76 13.14
N GLU A 659 7.18 -19.98 12.71
CA GLU A 659 8.48 -20.64 12.92
C GLU A 659 9.64 -19.82 12.32
N HIS A 660 9.36 -19.05 11.26
CA HIS A 660 10.32 -18.14 10.63
C HIS A 660 10.98 -17.17 11.62
N PHE A 661 10.27 -16.81 12.69
CA PHE A 661 10.74 -15.85 13.66
C PHE A 661 11.35 -16.47 14.92
N VAL A 662 11.45 -17.81 15.03
CA VAL A 662 12.25 -18.43 16.10
C VAL A 662 13.66 -17.83 16.22
N PRO A 663 14.44 -17.61 15.13
CA PRO A 663 15.76 -16.99 15.23
C PRO A 663 15.75 -15.47 15.38
N TYR A 664 14.59 -14.82 15.52
CA TYR A 664 14.49 -13.36 15.63
C TYR A 664 15.07 -12.86 16.97
N THR A 665 16.11 -12.03 16.91
CA THR A 665 16.83 -11.50 18.08
C THR A 665 16.81 -9.98 18.19
N ALA A 666 16.24 -9.27 17.20
CA ALA A 666 16.19 -7.80 17.19
C ALA A 666 15.12 -7.21 18.13
N GLY A 667 14.35 -8.06 18.81
CA GLY A 667 13.32 -7.68 19.75
C GLY A 667 12.61 -8.90 20.33
N ILE A 668 11.45 -8.67 20.93
CA ILE A 668 10.59 -9.74 21.49
C ILE A 668 9.77 -10.38 20.36
N GLY A 669 9.41 -11.66 20.53
CA GLY A 669 8.62 -12.45 19.59
C GLY A 669 9.39 -13.62 18.95
N GLY A 670 10.72 -13.66 19.15
CA GLY A 670 11.54 -14.83 18.82
C GLY A 670 11.42 -15.97 19.84
N GLY A 671 12.14 -17.07 19.58
CA GLY A 671 12.03 -18.30 20.36
C GLY A 671 10.77 -19.12 20.08
N ASP A 672 10.55 -20.18 20.88
CA ASP A 672 9.48 -21.17 20.65
C ASP A 672 8.09 -20.68 21.09
N ASP A 673 8.03 -19.67 21.97
CA ASP A 673 6.79 -19.07 22.45
C ASP A 673 6.23 -18.01 21.49
N VAL A 674 4.94 -17.71 21.63
CA VAL A 674 4.29 -16.60 20.93
C VAL A 674 4.20 -15.36 21.80
N TYR A 675 4.24 -14.18 21.16
CA TYR A 675 4.13 -12.90 21.87
C TYR A 675 3.15 -11.96 21.18
N ASN A 676 1.99 -11.77 21.80
CA ASN A 676 0.93 -10.89 21.33
C ASN A 676 0.27 -10.16 22.49
N ARG A 677 1.03 -9.32 23.19
CA ARG A 677 0.62 -8.74 24.48
C ARG A 677 0.64 -7.22 24.47
N ALA A 678 -0.30 -6.62 25.20
CA ALA A 678 -0.41 -5.18 25.43
C ALA A 678 -0.96 -4.90 26.83
N ASN A 679 -0.77 -3.67 27.32
CA ASN A 679 -1.51 -3.18 28.48
C ASN A 679 -2.94 -2.83 28.04
N ILE A 680 -3.98 -3.26 28.75
CA ILE A 680 -5.39 -2.91 28.45
C ILE A 680 -6.00 -2.15 29.62
N SER A 681 -6.49 -0.94 29.38
CA SER A 681 -7.09 -0.08 30.42
C SER A 681 -8.61 0.09 30.28
N THR A 682 -9.10 0.21 29.04
CA THR A 682 -10.49 0.64 28.82
C THR A 682 -11.07 0.03 27.55
N LEU A 683 -12.33 -0.42 27.61
CA LEU A 683 -13.15 -0.65 26.42
C LEU A 683 -14.10 0.54 26.25
N LYS A 684 -14.05 1.22 25.10
CA LYS A 684 -14.83 2.44 24.82
C LYS A 684 -15.84 2.19 23.71
N PHE A 685 -17.01 2.82 23.86
CA PHE A 685 -18.04 2.88 22.84
C PHE A 685 -18.39 4.34 22.56
N LEU A 686 -18.15 4.78 21.33
CA LEU A 686 -18.40 6.15 20.87
C LEU A 686 -19.66 6.14 20.02
N LEU A 687 -20.71 6.83 20.44
CA LEU A 687 -21.99 6.87 19.71
C LEU A 687 -21.83 7.69 18.43
N LYS A 688 -21.90 7.02 17.27
CA LYS A 688 -21.74 7.63 15.94
C LYS A 688 -23.07 8.13 15.38
N GLU A 689 -24.14 7.35 15.51
CA GLU A 689 -25.45 7.70 14.99
C GLU A 689 -26.57 7.12 15.86
N ILE A 690 -27.56 7.95 16.23
CA ILE A 690 -28.76 7.54 16.98
C ILE A 690 -29.81 7.02 16.00
N LYS A 691 -30.29 5.79 16.25
CA LYS A 691 -31.40 5.17 15.51
C LYS A 691 -32.67 5.18 16.37
N ASN A 692 -33.80 5.47 15.72
CA ASN A 692 -35.12 5.53 16.36
C ASN A 692 -35.73 4.14 16.55
#